data_AF-A0AAW5VDS0-F1
#
_entry.id   AF-A0AAW5VDS0-F1
#
_cell.length_a   1.000
_cell.length_b   1.000
_cell.length_c   1.000
_cell.angle_alpha   90.00
_cell.angle_beta   90.00
_cell.angle_gamma   90.00
#
_symmetry.space_group_name_H-M   'P 1'
#
loop_
_entity.id
_entity.type
_entity.pdbx_description
1 polymer ?
#
loop_
_entity_poly.entity_id
_entity_poly.type
_entity_poly.pdbx_seq_one_letter_code
_entity_poly.pdbx_strand_id
1 'polypeptide(L)'
;MDPIQKNRFRIEEQTSKPSYYQEDPYLRNLGKEKETTYESETTVRRPVLSFLFWSFLVLLILGFLTAAYWWYLQKKQNPEEIAKVLKDLPTDKKALNLLVDKPYLPDDSVNPKLAACLNAYHNRYVNRVGNVCEEFLNSPGSDGDKSIALTVLGVMYDEAGRYINAIERLEKAIQYDSKNYFAFYNLSLAFKHAGKFEEARRAAQRAKEIAPNDYRVALLQGNLFQEIGDPTSAIEAYKEGQALAPSDVTLTYNLAISYLKQGNIAEAISEFQKVVQTAPNSQTAVLSYGHLGTIFYQREDYDRAEYYFREVIRLKTGDAKAYYNLGLVYLKKKVPEEAAKYFQKALDSNANEPDVYRYIADAFLSMGQTNMAITALKKALLLKPSDVDSLFALAELYYKKGELVEAESLFRRIIRLTPGDTYSETAYVNLGIILDEMERYSESISAFEGALALNPKNQSAYYNLGLSYLHAGKPTMAIESLRKSQALDPNHVPSRLAIADYYLENRFYSEAISEYEEAIAWKPELYEARLKLADVYIQTKNYPAAEKMLVYVLENAKDPKEIKLAHRKLALSYANSGNSGLSRKAKEEAFRATHIDPEDMESRLVLAKILIDSGSLVDREKAIEELTVITRSDVTPTISSKAHNYLGVCYFKNGEFKRALSSFQTAIDLNPSLTEAYENKRAARAQYEKSLESKKRTFY
;
A
#
# COMPACT_ATOMS: atom_id res chain seq x y z
N MET A 1 7.11 2.88 6.59
CA MET A 1 6.83 1.46 6.29
C MET A 1 6.16 0.88 7.51
N ASP A 2 5.10 0.09 7.32
CA ASP A 2 4.41 -0.53 8.45
C ASP A 2 5.17 -1.79 8.88
N PRO A 3 5.25 -2.09 10.19
CA PRO A 3 5.81 -3.35 10.66
C PRO A 3 5.10 -4.56 10.05
N ILE A 4 5.81 -5.68 9.92
CA ILE A 4 5.24 -6.97 9.55
C ILE A 4 4.08 -7.27 10.52
N GLN A 5 2.90 -7.55 9.98
CA GLN A 5 1.79 -8.03 10.79
C GLN A 5 1.97 -9.53 11.03
N LYS A 6 1.91 -9.93 12.31
CA LYS A 6 2.05 -11.32 12.75
C LYS A 6 1.03 -12.20 12.02
N ASN A 7 1.50 -13.10 11.15
CA ASN A 7 0.65 -14.03 10.42
C ASN A 7 0.24 -15.18 11.34
N ARG A 8 -0.84 -15.03 12.11
CA ARG A 8 -1.47 -16.18 12.81
C ARG A 8 -2.22 -17.13 11.88
N PHE A 9 -2.25 -16.88 10.58
CA PHE A 9 -2.82 -17.79 9.59
C PHE A 9 -1.78 -18.16 8.55
N ARG A 10 -1.23 -19.36 8.72
CA ARG A 10 -0.61 -20.11 7.63
C ARG A 10 -1.70 -20.28 6.58
N ILE A 11 -1.63 -19.53 5.49
CA ILE A 11 -2.40 -19.86 4.29
C ILE A 11 -1.80 -21.16 3.81
N GLU A 12 -2.46 -22.29 4.08
CA GLU A 12 -2.25 -23.49 3.27
C GLU A 12 -2.43 -23.06 1.81
N GLU A 13 -1.40 -23.27 1.00
CA GLU A 13 -1.51 -23.12 -0.44
C GLU A 13 -2.77 -23.85 -0.89
N GLN A 14 -3.76 -23.10 -1.36
CA GLN A 14 -4.87 -23.67 -2.09
C GLN A 14 -4.26 -24.36 -3.31
N THR A 15 -4.08 -25.67 -3.22
CA THR A 15 -3.88 -26.51 -4.39
C THR A 15 -5.02 -26.19 -5.35
N SER A 16 -4.66 -25.60 -6.48
CA SER A 16 -5.56 -25.31 -7.59
C SER A 16 -6.42 -26.54 -7.89
N LYS A 17 -7.74 -26.42 -7.70
CA LYS A 17 -8.71 -27.35 -8.29
C LYS A 17 -9.61 -26.58 -9.26
N PRO A 18 -9.99 -27.23 -10.37
CA PRO A 18 -10.42 -26.54 -11.58
C PRO A 18 -11.83 -25.97 -11.47
N SER A 19 -12.02 -24.87 -12.19
CA SER A 19 -13.32 -24.27 -12.51
C SER A 19 -14.28 -25.32 -13.08
N TYR A 20 -15.44 -25.47 -12.45
CA TYR A 20 -16.60 -26.13 -13.04
C TYR A 20 -17.84 -25.26 -12.77
N TYR A 21 -18.21 -24.46 -13.76
CA TYR A 21 -19.58 -24.00 -13.93
C TYR A 21 -20.40 -25.19 -14.43
N GLN A 22 -21.36 -25.66 -13.63
CA GLN A 22 -22.52 -26.37 -14.14
C GLN A 22 -23.78 -25.88 -13.42
N GLU A 23 -24.77 -25.61 -14.26
CA GLU A 23 -26.08 -25.04 -14.00
C GLU A 23 -26.90 -25.93 -13.05
N ASP A 24 -27.54 -25.33 -12.04
CA ASP A 24 -28.52 -26.02 -11.19
C ASP A 24 -29.94 -25.92 -11.82
N PRO A 25 -30.61 -27.05 -12.15
CA PRO A 25 -31.92 -27.06 -12.81
C PRO A 25 -33.15 -26.84 -11.91
N TYR A 26 -33.03 -26.49 -10.62
CA TYR A 26 -34.18 -26.51 -9.69
C TYR A 26 -34.92 -25.19 -9.43
N LEU A 27 -34.83 -24.20 -10.33
CA LEU A 27 -35.63 -22.98 -10.27
C LEU A 27 -36.57 -22.81 -11.48
N ARG A 28 -37.48 -23.76 -11.66
CA ARG A 28 -38.68 -23.60 -12.50
C ARG A 28 -39.92 -24.13 -11.78
N ASN A 29 -40.96 -23.29 -11.83
CA ASN A 29 -42.37 -23.53 -11.52
C ASN A 29 -42.85 -22.96 -10.19
N LEU A 30 -43.35 -21.72 -10.24
CA LEU A 30 -44.56 -21.33 -9.54
C LEU A 30 -45.28 -20.28 -10.39
N GLY A 31 -46.15 -20.76 -11.26
CA GLY A 31 -47.15 -19.96 -11.97
C GLY A 31 -48.55 -20.46 -11.62
N LYS A 32 -49.39 -19.51 -11.22
CA LYS A 32 -50.87 -19.45 -11.29
C LYS A 32 -51.74 -20.09 -10.18
N GLU A 33 -52.44 -19.15 -9.53
CA GLU A 33 -53.87 -19.10 -9.15
C GLU A 33 -54.41 -20.03 -8.05
N LYS A 34 -54.88 -19.40 -6.95
CA LYS A 34 -56.32 -19.33 -6.65
C LYS A 34 -56.68 -18.26 -5.60
N GLU A 35 -57.85 -17.69 -5.84
CA GLU A 35 -58.55 -16.62 -5.12
C GLU A 35 -58.99 -17.00 -3.70
N THR A 36 -59.03 -16.03 -2.80
CA THR A 36 -60.18 -15.80 -1.89
C THR A 36 -60.32 -14.31 -1.58
N THR A 37 -61.54 -13.82 -1.77
CA THR A 37 -62.10 -12.48 -1.61
C THR A 37 -62.20 -11.97 -0.16
N TYR A 38 -62.10 -10.65 0.06
CA TYR A 38 -63.19 -9.82 0.62
C TYR A 38 -62.91 -8.31 0.39
N GLU A 39 -63.98 -7.58 0.11
CA GLU A 39 -64.05 -6.17 -0.32
C GLU A 39 -63.62 -5.15 0.75
N SER A 40 -63.10 -4.00 0.29
CA SER A 40 -63.48 -2.69 0.84
C SER A 40 -63.25 -1.61 -0.22
N GLU A 41 -64.33 -0.90 -0.59
CA GLU A 41 -64.27 0.35 -1.33
C GLU A 41 -63.37 1.38 -0.61
N THR A 42 -62.50 2.07 -1.33
CA THR A 42 -62.37 3.54 -1.22
C THR A 42 -61.73 4.11 -2.48
N THR A 43 -62.33 5.18 -2.96
CA THR A 43 -61.81 6.10 -3.97
C THR A 43 -60.51 6.76 -3.50
N VAL A 44 -59.62 7.18 -4.43
CA VAL A 44 -58.93 8.49 -4.46
C VAL A 44 -57.68 8.47 -5.37
N ARG A 45 -57.70 9.42 -6.33
CA ARG A 45 -56.62 10.16 -7.03
C ARG A 45 -55.17 9.62 -7.00
N ARG A 46 -54.63 9.38 -8.20
CA ARG A 46 -53.17 9.34 -8.48
C ARG A 46 -52.53 10.70 -8.13
N PRO A 47 -51.48 10.76 -7.29
CA PRO A 47 -50.79 12.02 -7.05
C PRO A 47 -49.62 12.14 -8.04
N VAL A 48 -49.67 13.19 -8.87
CA VAL A 48 -48.54 13.67 -9.67
C VAL A 48 -47.27 13.89 -8.81
N LEU A 49 -47.43 14.03 -7.48
CA LEU A 49 -46.33 14.13 -6.52
C LEU A 49 -45.40 12.90 -6.47
N SER A 50 -45.87 11.66 -6.70
CA SER A 50 -44.95 10.51 -6.61
C SER A 50 -43.97 10.50 -7.79
N PHE A 51 -44.44 10.82 -8.99
CA PHE A 51 -43.59 10.93 -10.18
C PHE A 51 -42.58 12.08 -10.05
N LEU A 52 -43.02 13.24 -9.55
CA LEU A 52 -42.13 14.38 -9.30
C LEU A 52 -41.09 14.07 -8.21
N PHE A 53 -41.48 13.37 -7.13
CA PHE A 53 -40.57 12.96 -6.06
C PHE A 53 -39.49 12.00 -6.58
N TRP A 54 -39.87 10.96 -7.33
CA TRP A 54 -38.90 10.01 -7.90
C TRP A 54 -38.01 10.65 -8.98
N SER A 55 -38.55 11.57 -9.78
CA SER A 55 -37.75 12.31 -10.78
C SER A 55 -36.74 13.24 -10.12
N PHE A 56 -37.13 13.91 -9.03
CA PHE A 56 -36.24 14.75 -8.23
C PHE A 56 -35.16 13.92 -7.54
N LEU A 57 -35.51 12.75 -6.98
CA LEU A 57 -34.54 11.85 -6.35
C LEU A 57 -33.48 11.35 -7.34
N VAL A 58 -33.87 11.00 -8.56
CA VAL A 58 -32.93 10.59 -9.63
C VAL A 58 -31.99 11.74 -10.00
N LEU A 59 -32.49 12.96 -10.17
CA LEU A 59 -31.66 14.14 -10.44
C LEU A 59 -30.71 14.46 -9.29
N LEU A 60 -31.14 14.25 -8.04
CA LEU A 60 -30.34 14.47 -6.86
C LEU A 60 -29.23 13.42 -6.73
N ILE A 61 -29.51 12.15 -7.05
CA ILE A 61 -28.51 11.09 -7.15
C ILE A 61 -27.53 11.37 -8.29
N LEU A 62 -28.00 11.79 -9.46
CA LEU A 62 -27.13 12.17 -10.59
C LEU A 62 -26.26 13.38 -10.24
N GLY A 63 -26.81 14.35 -9.51
CA GLY A 63 -26.09 15.51 -8.98
C GLY A 63 -25.03 15.10 -7.96
N PHE A 64 -25.34 14.17 -7.07
CA PHE A 64 -24.37 13.62 -6.11
C PHE A 64 -23.28 12.80 -6.79
N LEU A 65 -23.63 11.98 -7.78
CA LEU A 65 -22.67 11.19 -8.54
C LEU A 65 -21.77 12.08 -9.39
N THR A 66 -22.31 13.13 -10.01
CA THR A 66 -21.50 14.09 -10.76
C THR A 66 -20.62 14.92 -9.83
N ALA A 67 -21.13 15.39 -8.68
CA ALA A 67 -20.34 16.11 -7.68
C ALA A 67 -19.27 15.22 -7.03
N ALA A 68 -19.59 13.96 -6.71
CA ALA A 68 -18.64 12.98 -6.20
C ALA A 68 -17.59 12.60 -7.26
N TYR A 69 -17.98 12.49 -8.53
CA TYR A 69 -17.07 12.29 -9.64
C TYR A 69 -16.17 13.52 -9.86
N TRP A 70 -16.71 14.73 -9.71
CA TRP A 70 -15.97 15.98 -9.80
C TRP A 70 -14.99 16.14 -8.63
N TRP A 71 -15.42 15.82 -7.41
CA TRP A 71 -14.58 15.79 -6.21
C TRP A 71 -13.50 14.71 -6.28
N TYR A 72 -13.84 13.52 -6.80
CA TYR A 72 -12.89 12.44 -7.08
C TYR A 72 -11.84 12.87 -8.11
N LEU A 73 -12.26 13.53 -9.21
CA LEU A 73 -11.35 14.12 -10.20
C LEU A 73 -10.47 15.20 -9.56
N GLN A 74 -11.00 16.05 -8.69
CA GLN A 74 -10.27 17.11 -8.01
C GLN A 74 -9.26 16.56 -6.99
N LYS A 75 -9.61 15.48 -6.27
CA LYS A 75 -8.71 14.78 -5.33
C LYS A 75 -7.59 14.02 -6.03
N LYS A 76 -7.87 13.41 -7.20
CA LYS A 76 -6.87 12.75 -8.07
C LYS A 76 -5.93 13.75 -8.77
N GLN A 77 -6.28 15.04 -8.74
CA GLN A 77 -5.57 16.12 -9.40
C GLN A 77 -5.12 17.19 -8.41
N ASN A 78 -4.71 16.86 -7.18
CA ASN A 78 -4.18 17.85 -6.25
C ASN A 78 -2.95 18.54 -6.90
N PRO A 79 -3.11 19.75 -7.50
CA PRO A 79 -2.11 20.29 -8.40
C PRO A 79 -0.84 20.65 -7.64
N GLU A 80 -0.98 20.99 -6.35
CA GLU A 80 0.12 21.34 -5.46
C GLU A 80 1.01 20.14 -5.13
N GLU A 81 0.43 18.97 -4.90
CA GLU A 81 1.18 17.75 -4.59
C GLU A 81 1.88 17.19 -5.84
N ILE A 82 1.19 17.22 -6.98
CA ILE A 82 1.77 16.89 -8.29
C ILE A 82 2.88 17.89 -8.64
N ALA A 83 2.65 19.20 -8.45
CA ALA A 83 3.66 20.23 -8.68
C ALA A 83 4.88 20.02 -7.78
N LYS A 84 4.69 19.63 -6.51
CA LYS A 84 5.80 19.33 -5.60
C LYS A 84 6.66 18.18 -6.12
N VAL A 85 6.04 17.07 -6.53
CA VAL A 85 6.76 15.91 -7.11
C VAL A 85 7.44 16.26 -8.44
N LEU A 86 6.79 17.07 -9.28
CA LEU A 86 7.32 17.47 -10.60
C LEU A 86 8.41 18.54 -10.50
N LYS A 87 8.39 19.40 -9.46
CA LYS A 87 9.40 20.44 -9.23
C LYS A 87 10.78 19.86 -8.93
N ASP A 88 10.81 18.68 -8.31
CA ASP A 88 12.03 17.97 -7.93
C ASP A 88 12.52 16.98 -9.01
N LEU A 89 11.84 16.89 -10.16
CA LEU A 89 12.34 16.08 -11.27
C LEU A 89 13.72 16.60 -11.70
N PRO A 90 14.77 15.76 -11.66
CA PRO A 90 16.08 16.18 -12.13
C PRO A 90 15.95 16.55 -13.61
N THR A 91 16.08 17.83 -13.90
CA THR A 91 16.35 18.28 -15.25
C THR A 91 17.71 17.70 -15.62
N ASP A 92 17.74 16.86 -16.65
CA ASP A 92 19.00 16.32 -17.14
C ASP A 92 19.88 17.50 -17.56
N LYS A 93 20.84 17.89 -16.72
CA LYS A 93 21.74 19.02 -16.97
C LYS A 93 22.50 18.84 -18.29
N LYS A 94 22.75 17.60 -18.74
CA LYS A 94 23.35 17.34 -20.06
C LYS A 94 22.36 17.58 -21.20
N ALA A 95 21.10 17.20 -21.05
CA ALA A 95 20.06 17.54 -22.04
C ALA A 95 19.75 19.04 -22.07
N LEU A 96 19.82 19.71 -20.91
CA LEU A 96 19.74 21.16 -20.82
C LEU A 96 20.93 21.83 -21.52
N ASN A 97 22.16 21.30 -21.39
CA ASN A 97 23.34 21.82 -22.08
C ASN A 97 23.21 21.83 -23.62
N LEU A 98 22.34 20.99 -24.22
CA LEU A 98 22.00 21.08 -25.65
C LEU A 98 21.09 22.27 -26.00
N LEU A 99 20.46 22.88 -24.99
CA LEU A 99 19.53 24.01 -25.03
C LEU A 99 20.08 25.25 -24.29
N VAL A 100 21.34 25.19 -23.82
CA VAL A 100 22.01 26.25 -23.06
C VAL A 100 22.49 27.36 -23.98
N ASP A 101 22.53 28.56 -23.39
CA ASP A 101 23.10 29.78 -23.95
C ASP A 101 24.38 29.52 -24.74
N LYS A 102 24.32 29.75 -26.05
CA LYS A 102 25.50 29.75 -26.90
C LYS A 102 26.08 31.14 -26.93
N PRO A 103 27.40 31.28 -27.05
CA PRO A 103 27.98 32.59 -27.32
C PRO A 103 27.32 33.22 -28.53
N TYR A 104 27.03 34.51 -28.42
CA TYR A 104 26.35 35.23 -29.47
C TYR A 104 27.24 36.32 -30.03
N LEU A 105 27.63 36.17 -31.29
CA LEU A 105 28.52 37.07 -32.00
C LEU A 105 27.85 37.53 -33.30
N PRO A 106 28.29 38.65 -33.87
CA PRO A 106 27.92 39.03 -35.23
C PRO A 106 28.29 37.92 -36.23
N ASP A 107 27.46 37.73 -37.25
CA ASP A 107 27.72 36.71 -38.28
C ASP A 107 28.89 37.10 -39.19
N ASP A 108 29.02 38.38 -39.53
CA ASP A 108 30.08 38.89 -40.41
C ASP A 108 30.43 40.36 -40.10
N SER A 109 31.48 40.88 -40.75
CA SER A 109 31.89 42.28 -40.70
C SER A 109 32.29 42.79 -42.08
N VAL A 110 31.92 44.05 -42.38
CA VAL A 110 32.36 44.75 -43.60
C VAL A 110 33.88 45.01 -43.56
N ASN A 111 34.50 45.00 -42.38
CA ASN A 111 35.95 45.12 -42.23
C ASN A 111 36.61 43.75 -42.45
N PRO A 112 37.39 43.55 -43.53
CA PRO A 112 37.89 42.23 -43.92
C PRO A 112 38.84 41.62 -42.88
N LYS A 113 39.54 42.44 -42.08
CA LYS A 113 40.42 41.94 -41.01
C LYS A 113 39.63 41.48 -39.80
N LEU A 114 38.56 42.17 -39.43
CA LEU A 114 37.63 41.73 -38.39
C LEU A 114 36.84 40.49 -38.84
N ALA A 115 36.40 40.46 -40.10
CA ALA A 115 35.75 39.28 -40.70
C ALA A 115 36.65 38.04 -40.60
N ALA A 116 37.97 38.19 -40.77
CA ALA A 116 38.91 37.08 -40.56
C ALA A 116 38.91 36.56 -39.11
N CYS A 117 38.78 37.44 -38.11
CA CYS A 117 38.67 37.07 -36.70
C CYS A 117 37.36 36.32 -36.41
N LEU A 118 36.21 36.84 -36.87
CA LEU A 118 34.90 36.17 -36.73
C LEU A 118 34.88 34.81 -37.45
N ASN A 119 35.39 34.74 -38.68
CA ASN A 119 35.46 33.51 -39.45
C ASN A 119 36.41 32.48 -38.81
N ALA A 120 37.51 32.90 -38.20
CA ALA A 120 38.39 31.98 -37.48
C ALA A 120 37.65 31.30 -36.32
N TYR A 121 36.78 32.04 -35.63
CA TYR A 121 35.95 31.51 -34.54
C TYR A 121 34.86 30.59 -35.07
N HIS A 122 34.06 31.04 -36.05
CA HIS A 122 32.96 30.25 -36.62
C HIS A 122 33.43 28.93 -37.25
N ASN A 123 34.63 28.92 -37.86
CA ASN A 123 35.25 27.71 -38.39
C ASN A 123 35.99 26.84 -37.34
N ARG A 124 35.87 27.18 -36.05
CA ARG A 124 36.47 26.46 -34.91
C ARG A 124 38.00 26.33 -34.95
N TYR A 125 38.69 27.30 -35.54
CA TYR A 125 40.16 27.35 -35.53
C TYR A 125 40.67 28.01 -34.23
N VAL A 126 40.37 27.40 -33.08
CA VAL A 126 40.59 27.99 -31.74
C VAL A 126 42.00 28.53 -31.53
N ASN A 127 43.03 27.79 -31.97
CA ASN A 127 44.44 28.20 -31.87
C ASN A 127 44.80 29.42 -32.74
N ARG A 128 43.99 29.72 -33.75
CA ARG A 128 44.19 30.83 -34.70
C ARG A 128 43.37 32.06 -34.33
N VAL A 129 42.23 31.90 -33.65
CA VAL A 129 41.34 33.00 -33.21
C VAL A 129 42.13 34.02 -32.40
N GLY A 130 42.85 33.57 -31.37
CA GLY A 130 43.68 34.44 -30.52
C GLY A 130 44.63 35.33 -31.32
N ASN A 131 45.41 34.72 -32.23
CA ASN A 131 46.42 35.44 -33.02
C ASN A 131 45.78 36.43 -34.00
N VAL A 132 44.74 36.01 -34.73
CA VAL A 132 44.10 36.86 -35.76
C VAL A 132 43.36 38.04 -35.14
N CYS A 133 42.66 37.81 -34.01
CA CYS A 133 41.95 38.88 -33.32
C CYS A 133 42.93 39.84 -32.61
N GLU A 134 44.02 39.36 -32.02
CA GLU A 134 45.06 40.23 -31.42
C GLU A 134 45.85 41.01 -32.51
N GLU A 135 46.13 40.41 -33.66
CA GLU A 135 46.72 41.13 -34.80
C GLU A 135 45.81 42.27 -35.29
N PHE A 136 44.50 42.02 -35.36
CA PHE A 136 43.53 43.06 -35.69
C PHE A 136 43.50 44.17 -34.65
N LEU A 137 43.52 43.85 -33.35
CA LEU A 137 43.53 44.84 -32.26
C LEU A 137 44.75 45.78 -32.30
N ASN A 138 45.88 45.29 -32.84
CA ASN A 138 47.10 46.06 -33.06
C ASN A 138 47.10 46.85 -34.39
N SER A 139 46.03 46.76 -35.19
CA SER A 139 45.88 47.46 -36.46
C SER A 139 44.91 48.66 -36.37
N PRO A 140 44.94 49.61 -37.32
CA PRO A 140 43.94 50.67 -37.39
C PRO A 140 42.54 50.07 -37.64
N GLY A 141 41.59 50.37 -36.77
CA GLY A 141 40.21 49.92 -36.84
C GLY A 141 39.31 50.82 -35.99
N SER A 142 38.01 50.85 -36.28
CA SER A 142 37.05 51.61 -35.48
C SER A 142 36.94 51.06 -34.06
N ASP A 143 36.55 51.88 -33.10
CA ASP A 143 36.33 51.42 -31.73
C ASP A 143 35.24 50.33 -31.66
N GLY A 144 34.21 50.42 -32.50
CA GLY A 144 33.21 49.36 -32.67
C GLY A 144 33.80 48.04 -33.15
N ASP A 145 34.68 48.07 -34.17
CA ASP A 145 35.33 46.84 -34.65
C ASP A 145 36.26 46.23 -33.59
N LYS A 146 37.01 47.07 -32.85
CA LYS A 146 37.87 46.62 -31.75
C LYS A 146 37.06 46.01 -30.62
N SER A 147 35.89 46.59 -30.33
CA SER A 147 34.94 46.05 -29.37
C SER A 147 34.51 44.64 -29.78
N ILE A 148 34.11 44.43 -31.04
CA ILE A 148 33.71 43.10 -31.54
C ILE A 148 34.86 42.10 -31.45
N ALA A 149 36.09 42.46 -31.86
CA ALA A 149 37.25 41.58 -31.75
C ALA A 149 37.56 41.16 -30.31
N LEU A 150 37.44 42.09 -29.35
CA LEU A 150 37.56 41.80 -27.92
C LEU A 150 36.44 40.88 -27.42
N THR A 151 35.21 41.03 -27.94
CA THR A 151 34.10 40.11 -27.65
C THR A 151 34.40 38.69 -28.11
N VAL A 152 34.96 38.51 -29.32
CA VAL A 152 35.37 37.20 -29.84
C VAL A 152 36.42 36.55 -28.94
N LEU A 153 37.44 37.32 -28.51
CA LEU A 153 38.45 36.83 -27.57
C LEU A 153 37.85 36.46 -26.21
N GLY A 154 36.91 37.27 -25.71
CA GLY A 154 36.19 37.01 -24.48
C GLY A 154 35.42 35.69 -24.51
N VAL A 155 34.67 35.45 -25.59
CA VAL A 155 33.97 34.19 -25.85
C VAL A 155 34.93 33.00 -25.86
N MET A 156 36.05 33.11 -26.59
CA MET A 156 37.06 32.06 -26.65
C MET A 156 37.61 31.71 -25.26
N TYR A 157 37.87 32.72 -24.41
CA TYR A 157 38.32 32.48 -23.04
C TYR A 157 37.25 31.84 -22.15
N ASP A 158 35.98 32.22 -22.32
CA ASP A 158 34.85 31.66 -21.57
C ASP A 158 34.67 30.17 -21.89
N GLU A 159 34.65 29.80 -23.17
CA GLU A 159 34.57 28.41 -23.62
C GLU A 159 35.77 27.58 -23.15
N ALA A 160 36.95 28.19 -22.98
CA ALA A 160 38.14 27.56 -22.42
C ALA A 160 38.12 27.44 -20.88
N GLY A 161 37.04 27.85 -20.21
CA GLY A 161 36.91 27.85 -18.75
C GLY A 161 37.73 28.92 -18.04
N ARG A 162 38.30 29.88 -18.78
CA ARG A 162 39.12 30.99 -18.24
C ARG A 162 38.27 32.23 -18.01
N TYR A 163 37.31 32.11 -17.09
CA TYR A 163 36.25 33.12 -16.89
C TYR A 163 36.77 34.51 -16.51
N ILE A 164 37.87 34.61 -15.76
CA ILE A 164 38.47 35.91 -15.39
C ILE A 164 38.99 36.63 -16.64
N ASN A 165 39.72 35.93 -17.50
CA ASN A 165 40.22 36.49 -18.76
C ASN A 165 39.07 36.83 -19.72
N ALA A 166 38.02 36.01 -19.75
CA ALA A 166 36.82 36.30 -20.52
C ALA A 166 36.18 37.63 -20.10
N ILE A 167 35.92 37.78 -18.79
CA ILE A 167 35.34 38.99 -18.20
C ILE A 167 36.21 40.21 -18.51
N GLU A 168 37.53 40.13 -18.31
CA GLU A 168 38.44 41.26 -18.58
C GLU A 168 38.36 41.72 -20.05
N ARG A 169 38.34 40.78 -21.00
CA ARG A 169 38.25 41.11 -22.43
C ARG A 169 36.89 41.68 -22.81
N LEU A 170 35.81 41.17 -22.22
CA LEU A 170 34.45 41.65 -22.46
C LEU A 170 34.19 43.02 -21.82
N GLU A 171 34.73 43.28 -20.62
CA GLU A 171 34.72 44.60 -19.98
C GLU A 171 35.52 45.62 -20.80
N LYS A 172 36.65 45.21 -21.38
CA LYS A 172 37.38 46.06 -22.32
C LYS A 172 36.60 46.30 -23.61
N ALA A 173 35.87 45.31 -24.12
CA ALA A 173 35.02 45.45 -25.30
C ALA A 173 33.96 46.56 -25.11
N ILE A 174 33.29 46.58 -23.96
CA ILE A 174 32.25 47.60 -23.66
C ILE A 174 32.82 49.00 -23.41
N GLN A 175 34.12 49.12 -23.05
CA GLN A 175 34.80 50.41 -22.97
C GLN A 175 35.04 51.02 -24.36
N TYR A 176 35.36 50.18 -25.36
CA TYR A 176 35.49 50.62 -26.75
C TYR A 176 34.14 50.96 -27.38
N ASP A 177 33.11 50.15 -27.13
CA ASP A 177 31.75 50.45 -27.60
C ASP A 177 30.70 50.07 -26.57
N SER A 178 30.15 51.08 -25.90
CA SER A 178 29.08 50.93 -24.91
C SER A 178 27.72 50.52 -25.51
N LYS A 179 27.59 50.46 -26.84
CA LYS A 179 26.41 49.96 -27.56
C LYS A 179 26.61 48.55 -28.13
N ASN A 180 27.76 47.91 -27.90
CA ASN A 180 27.97 46.53 -28.33
C ASN A 180 27.22 45.55 -27.40
N TYR A 181 25.96 45.27 -27.71
CA TYR A 181 25.16 44.34 -26.92
C TYR A 181 25.63 42.88 -27.00
N PHE A 182 26.38 42.48 -28.04
CA PHE A 182 27.05 41.17 -28.07
C PHE A 182 28.09 41.06 -26.95
N ALA A 183 28.82 42.14 -26.65
CA ALA A 183 29.74 42.16 -25.52
C ALA A 183 28.99 41.98 -24.18
N PHE A 184 27.88 42.71 -23.96
CA PHE A 184 27.06 42.54 -22.76
C PHE A 184 26.41 41.16 -22.65
N TYR A 185 25.96 40.58 -23.77
CA TYR A 185 25.41 39.23 -23.84
C TYR A 185 26.44 38.19 -23.36
N ASN A 186 27.63 38.19 -23.96
CA ASN A 186 28.68 37.22 -23.61
C ASN A 186 29.28 37.52 -22.23
N LEU A 187 29.28 38.78 -21.78
CA LEU A 187 29.68 39.15 -20.43
C LEU A 187 28.73 38.56 -19.38
N SER A 188 27.42 38.57 -19.66
CA SER A 188 26.43 37.88 -18.83
C SER A 188 26.74 36.39 -18.72
N LEU A 189 27.07 35.73 -19.83
CA LEU A 189 27.47 34.32 -19.83
C LEU A 189 28.74 34.05 -19.02
N ALA A 190 29.78 34.85 -19.23
CA ALA A 190 31.02 34.70 -18.49
C ALA A 190 30.83 34.91 -16.97
N PHE A 191 30.00 35.88 -16.57
CA PHE A 191 29.63 36.07 -15.16
C PHE A 191 28.81 34.90 -14.62
N LYS A 192 27.84 34.39 -15.37
CA LYS A 192 27.05 33.20 -15.01
C LYS A 192 27.96 31.99 -14.81
N HIS A 193 28.88 31.69 -15.73
CA HIS A 193 29.83 30.59 -15.59
C HIS A 193 30.79 30.77 -14.41
N ALA A 194 31.14 32.01 -14.07
CA ALA A 194 31.91 32.35 -12.87
C ALA A 194 31.10 32.32 -11.56
N GLY A 195 29.80 32.02 -11.59
CA GLY A 195 28.91 32.02 -10.42
C GLY A 195 28.51 33.43 -9.92
N LYS A 196 28.78 34.48 -10.71
CA LYS A 196 28.50 35.89 -10.38
C LYS A 196 27.14 36.31 -10.95
N PHE A 197 26.07 35.78 -10.37
CA PHE A 197 24.71 35.90 -10.92
C PHE A 197 24.16 37.34 -10.95
N GLU A 198 24.53 38.19 -10.00
CA GLU A 198 24.07 39.58 -9.94
C GLU A 198 24.72 40.45 -11.02
N GLU A 199 26.00 40.24 -11.27
CA GLU A 199 26.74 40.84 -12.38
C GLU A 199 26.19 40.34 -13.72
N ALA A 200 25.92 39.05 -13.84
CA ALA A 200 25.30 38.47 -15.02
C ALA A 200 23.94 39.13 -15.33
N ARG A 201 23.11 39.32 -14.29
CA ARG A 201 21.79 39.96 -14.42
C ARG A 201 21.90 41.39 -14.92
N ARG A 202 22.85 42.16 -14.38
CA ARG A 202 23.11 43.54 -14.83
C ARG A 202 23.59 43.59 -16.29
N ALA A 203 24.50 42.70 -16.67
CA ALA A 203 24.99 42.61 -18.05
C ALA A 203 23.87 42.21 -19.03
N ALA A 204 23.04 41.21 -18.68
CA ALA A 204 21.89 40.80 -19.49
C ALA A 204 20.84 41.92 -19.63
N GLN A 205 20.56 42.65 -18.55
CA GLN A 205 19.67 43.80 -18.58
C GLN A 205 20.20 44.90 -19.51
N ARG A 206 21.51 45.17 -19.47
CA ARG A 206 22.11 46.14 -20.37
C ARG A 206 22.07 45.71 -21.83
N ALA A 207 22.25 44.41 -22.12
CA ALA A 207 22.06 43.87 -23.46
C ALA A 207 20.62 44.10 -23.96
N LYS A 208 19.62 43.91 -23.10
CA LYS A 208 18.20 44.14 -23.43
C LYS A 208 17.88 45.61 -23.68
N GLU A 209 18.42 46.53 -22.89
CA GLU A 209 18.23 47.96 -23.10
C GLU A 209 18.73 48.44 -24.47
N ILE A 210 19.79 47.81 -24.98
CA ILE A 210 20.38 48.15 -26.28
C ILE A 210 19.66 47.43 -27.42
N ALA A 211 19.31 46.16 -27.24
CA ALA A 211 18.67 45.32 -28.25
C ALA A 211 17.37 44.65 -27.73
N PRO A 212 16.30 45.43 -27.51
CA PRO A 212 15.06 44.93 -26.90
C PRO A 212 14.28 43.94 -27.79
N ASN A 213 14.53 43.95 -29.10
CA ASN A 213 13.82 43.13 -30.07
C ASN A 213 14.60 41.86 -30.50
N ASP A 214 15.76 41.57 -29.89
CA ASP A 214 16.49 40.32 -30.17
C ASP A 214 16.03 39.23 -29.19
N TYR A 215 15.31 38.24 -29.72
CA TYR A 215 14.77 37.14 -28.91
C TYR A 215 15.87 36.35 -28.17
N ARG A 216 17.11 36.34 -28.66
CA ARG A 216 18.24 35.66 -27.99
C ARG A 216 18.58 36.32 -26.67
N VAL A 217 18.43 37.64 -26.58
CA VAL A 217 18.65 38.39 -25.33
C VAL A 217 17.56 38.05 -24.31
N ALA A 218 16.31 37.92 -24.77
CA ALA A 218 15.21 37.46 -23.92
C ALA A 218 15.41 35.99 -23.47
N LEU A 219 15.88 35.11 -24.35
CA LEU A 219 16.26 33.73 -24.04
C LEU A 219 17.37 33.68 -22.96
N LEU A 220 18.43 34.49 -23.10
CA LEU A 220 19.50 34.62 -22.12
C LEU A 220 18.98 35.04 -20.75
N GLN A 221 18.12 36.07 -20.70
CA GLN A 221 17.53 36.53 -19.44
C GLN A 221 16.69 35.42 -18.80
N GLY A 222 15.84 34.75 -19.57
CA GLY A 222 15.02 33.64 -19.08
C GLY A 222 15.87 32.49 -18.53
N ASN A 223 16.94 32.11 -19.23
CA ASN A 223 17.86 31.07 -18.82
C ASN A 223 18.60 31.45 -17.53
N LEU A 224 19.02 32.71 -17.40
CA LEU A 224 19.66 33.22 -16.19
C LEU A 224 18.72 33.21 -14.98
N PHE A 225 17.50 33.72 -15.12
CA PHE A 225 16.51 33.70 -14.04
C PHE A 225 16.14 32.27 -13.62
N GLN A 226 16.09 31.34 -14.57
CA GLN A 226 15.90 29.91 -14.28
C GLN A 226 17.01 29.32 -13.40
N GLU A 227 18.27 29.68 -13.66
CA GLU A 227 19.42 29.21 -12.90
C GLU A 227 19.45 29.82 -11.48
N ILE A 228 19.05 31.10 -11.36
CA ILE A 228 18.92 31.81 -10.08
C ILE A 228 17.77 31.26 -9.22
N GLY A 229 16.82 30.54 -9.83
CA GLY A 229 15.65 30.01 -9.14
C GLY A 229 14.49 31.02 -9.05
N ASP A 230 14.44 31.98 -9.97
CA ASP A 230 13.32 32.92 -10.15
C ASP A 230 12.47 32.52 -11.38
N PRO A 231 11.54 31.56 -11.22
CA PRO A 231 10.71 31.11 -12.34
C PRO A 231 9.76 32.20 -12.85
N THR A 232 9.41 33.19 -12.03
CA THR A 232 8.46 34.26 -12.42
C THR A 232 9.10 35.16 -13.46
N SER A 233 10.28 35.73 -13.17
CA SER A 233 11.01 36.55 -14.15
C SER A 233 11.47 35.74 -15.36
N ALA A 234 11.75 34.44 -15.19
CA ALA A 234 12.04 33.57 -16.32
C ALA A 234 10.85 33.44 -17.28
N ILE A 235 9.63 33.22 -16.77
CA ILE A 235 8.41 33.12 -17.57
C ILE A 235 8.18 34.40 -18.38
N GLU A 236 8.36 35.56 -17.77
CA GLU A 236 8.22 36.86 -18.44
C GLU A 236 9.21 37.01 -19.60
N ALA A 237 10.49 36.74 -19.35
CA ALA A 237 11.53 36.82 -20.36
C ALA A 237 11.31 35.81 -21.53
N TYR A 238 10.91 34.58 -21.23
CA TYR A 238 10.61 33.61 -22.29
C TYR A 238 9.35 33.95 -23.09
N LYS A 239 8.31 34.53 -22.46
CA LYS A 239 7.12 35.02 -23.18
C LYS A 239 7.48 36.14 -24.15
N GLU A 240 8.31 37.07 -23.73
CA GLU A 240 8.82 38.14 -24.60
C GLU A 240 9.64 37.56 -25.76
N GLY A 241 10.56 36.64 -25.48
CA GLY A 241 11.32 35.94 -26.52
C GLY A 241 10.42 35.17 -27.49
N GLN A 242 9.40 34.45 -26.98
CA GLN A 242 8.44 33.70 -27.80
C GLN A 242 7.59 34.64 -28.68
N ALA A 243 7.26 35.85 -28.21
CA ALA A 243 6.57 36.85 -29.02
C ALA A 243 7.44 37.36 -30.18
N LEU A 244 8.76 37.50 -29.97
CA LEU A 244 9.73 37.92 -30.98
C LEU A 244 10.09 36.79 -31.96
N ALA A 245 10.12 35.54 -31.50
CA ALA A 245 10.43 34.36 -32.31
C ALA A 245 9.47 33.18 -32.02
N PRO A 246 8.22 33.20 -32.54
CA PRO A 246 7.20 32.20 -32.20
C PRO A 246 7.52 30.77 -32.65
N SER A 247 8.41 30.60 -33.63
CA SER A 247 8.84 29.29 -34.15
C SER A 247 10.04 28.70 -33.39
N ASP A 248 10.65 29.44 -32.46
CA ASP A 248 11.77 28.93 -31.66
C ASP A 248 11.26 27.97 -30.58
N VAL A 249 11.53 26.69 -30.78
CA VAL A 249 11.10 25.63 -29.87
C VAL A 249 11.91 25.59 -28.56
N THR A 250 13.07 26.23 -28.50
CA THR A 250 13.88 26.32 -27.27
C THR A 250 13.22 27.27 -26.27
N LEU A 251 12.79 28.44 -26.74
CA LEU A 251 12.01 29.40 -25.94
C LEU A 251 10.74 28.75 -25.39
N THR A 252 9.99 28.07 -26.26
CA THR A 252 8.74 27.39 -25.90
C THR A 252 8.98 26.26 -24.89
N TYR A 253 10.01 25.45 -25.08
CA TYR A 253 10.38 24.39 -24.13
C TYR A 253 10.82 24.95 -22.77
N ASN A 254 11.68 25.97 -22.75
CA ASN A 254 12.16 26.56 -21.50
C ASN A 254 11.02 27.29 -20.74
N LEU A 255 10.08 27.90 -21.46
CA LEU A 255 8.85 28.43 -20.88
C LEU A 255 8.02 27.32 -20.20
N ALA A 256 7.84 26.18 -20.86
CA ALA A 256 7.14 25.01 -20.28
C ALA A 256 7.78 24.52 -18.98
N ILE A 257 9.12 24.41 -18.96
CA ILE A 257 9.89 24.04 -17.76
C ILE A 257 9.70 25.06 -16.64
N SER A 258 9.65 26.36 -16.99
CA SER A 258 9.45 27.44 -16.02
C SER A 258 8.08 27.35 -15.36
N TYR A 259 7.05 27.08 -16.15
CA TYR A 259 5.70 26.82 -15.62
C TYR A 259 5.67 25.59 -14.71
N LEU A 260 6.37 24.49 -15.05
CA LEU A 260 6.46 23.33 -14.17
C LEU A 260 7.07 23.68 -12.80
N LYS A 261 8.20 24.41 -12.78
CA LYS A 261 8.85 24.82 -11.52
C LYS A 261 7.98 25.75 -10.67
N GLN A 262 7.13 26.55 -11.31
CA GLN A 262 6.15 27.40 -10.65
C GLN A 262 4.90 26.64 -10.18
N GLY A 263 4.68 25.41 -10.66
CA GLY A 263 3.50 24.59 -10.37
C GLY A 263 2.31 24.83 -11.32
N ASN A 264 2.50 25.62 -12.37
CA ASN A 264 1.49 25.91 -13.40
C ASN A 264 1.42 24.77 -14.43
N ILE A 265 0.85 23.64 -14.01
CA ILE A 265 0.89 22.39 -14.77
C ILE A 265 0.11 22.48 -16.10
N ALA A 266 -1.00 23.21 -16.15
CA ALA A 266 -1.82 23.32 -17.36
C ALA A 266 -1.08 24.07 -18.48
N GLU A 267 -0.45 25.19 -18.14
CA GLU A 267 0.37 26.00 -19.03
C GLU A 267 1.61 25.21 -19.48
N ALA A 268 2.27 24.49 -18.58
CA ALA A 268 3.39 23.63 -18.93
C ALA A 268 3.01 22.56 -19.97
N ILE A 269 1.87 21.87 -19.79
CA ILE A 269 1.38 20.89 -20.76
C ILE A 269 1.15 21.55 -22.12
N SER A 270 0.50 22.71 -22.15
CA SER A 270 0.22 23.46 -23.38
C SER A 270 1.50 23.82 -24.13
N GLU A 271 2.50 24.35 -23.44
CA GLU A 271 3.78 24.73 -24.06
C GLU A 271 4.58 23.51 -24.54
N PHE A 272 4.64 22.40 -23.78
CA PHE A 272 5.27 21.17 -24.28
C PHE A 272 4.55 20.61 -25.51
N GLN A 273 3.23 20.71 -25.57
CA GLN A 273 2.45 20.31 -26.74
C GLN A 273 2.78 21.16 -27.97
N LYS A 274 2.99 22.47 -27.80
CA LYS A 274 3.46 23.35 -28.89
C LYS A 274 4.83 22.91 -29.41
N VAL A 275 5.77 22.55 -28.52
CA VAL A 275 7.11 22.06 -28.95
C VAL A 275 7.00 20.86 -29.87
N VAL A 276 6.21 19.85 -29.48
CA VAL A 276 6.07 18.61 -30.29
C VAL A 276 5.26 18.82 -31.56
N GLN A 277 4.39 19.83 -31.63
CA GLN A 277 3.69 20.21 -32.86
C GLN A 277 4.61 20.94 -33.84
N THR A 278 5.45 21.87 -33.35
CA THR A 278 6.33 22.69 -34.19
C THR A 278 7.54 21.90 -34.70
N ALA A 279 8.13 21.03 -33.87
CA ALA A 279 9.32 20.26 -34.21
C ALA A 279 9.24 18.79 -33.78
N PRO A 280 8.33 17.97 -34.37
CA PRO A 280 7.96 16.64 -33.88
C PRO A 280 9.09 15.59 -33.83
N ASN A 281 10.16 15.77 -34.61
CA ASN A 281 11.28 14.82 -34.69
C ASN A 281 12.59 15.42 -34.14
N SER A 282 12.50 16.40 -33.25
CA SER A 282 13.65 17.10 -32.67
C SER A 282 14.05 16.53 -31.30
N GLN A 283 15.26 16.85 -30.86
CA GLN A 283 15.70 16.54 -29.49
C GLN A 283 14.82 17.22 -28.43
N THR A 284 14.31 18.43 -28.70
CA THR A 284 13.37 19.11 -27.79
C THR A 284 12.04 18.39 -27.72
N ALA A 285 11.56 17.79 -28.81
CA ALA A 285 10.36 16.95 -28.78
C ALA A 285 10.55 15.69 -27.92
N VAL A 286 11.71 15.03 -27.99
CA VAL A 286 12.04 13.88 -27.11
C VAL A 286 11.92 14.28 -25.64
N LEU A 287 12.48 15.45 -25.27
CA LEU A 287 12.41 15.96 -23.89
C LEU A 287 10.97 16.32 -23.49
N SER A 288 10.24 17.02 -24.36
CA SER A 288 8.83 17.39 -24.13
C SER A 288 7.93 16.17 -23.95
N TYR A 289 8.09 15.13 -24.76
CA TYR A 289 7.35 13.87 -24.59
C TYR A 289 7.69 13.18 -23.26
N GLY A 290 8.97 13.19 -22.84
CA GLY A 290 9.36 12.66 -21.53
C GLY A 290 8.71 13.40 -20.36
N HIS A 291 8.65 14.73 -20.42
CA HIS A 291 7.96 15.55 -19.41
C HIS A 291 6.46 15.34 -19.43
N LEU A 292 5.82 15.37 -20.60
CA LEU A 292 4.39 15.10 -20.75
C LEU A 292 4.04 13.71 -20.18
N GLY A 293 4.79 12.67 -20.52
CA GLY A 293 4.59 11.33 -19.98
C GLY A 293 4.66 11.29 -18.46
N THR A 294 5.63 12.01 -17.87
CA THR A 294 5.80 12.08 -16.41
C THR A 294 4.66 12.85 -15.75
N ILE A 295 4.23 13.97 -16.32
CA ILE A 295 3.08 14.76 -15.84
C ILE A 295 1.82 13.90 -15.83
N PHE A 296 1.53 13.17 -16.91
CA PHE A 296 0.34 12.32 -16.98
C PHE A 296 0.43 11.10 -16.07
N TYR A 297 1.62 10.54 -15.85
CA TYR A 297 1.83 9.49 -14.85
C TYR A 297 1.47 9.95 -13.44
N GLN A 298 1.92 11.15 -13.04
CA GLN A 298 1.60 11.72 -11.72
C GLN A 298 0.12 12.08 -11.57
N ARG A 299 -0.56 12.44 -12.67
CA ARG A 299 -2.02 12.64 -12.71
C ARG A 299 -2.81 11.32 -12.75
N GLU A 300 -2.12 10.19 -12.65
CA GLU A 300 -2.68 8.84 -12.79
C GLU A 300 -3.47 8.62 -14.09
N ASP A 301 -3.09 9.33 -15.15
CA ASP A 301 -3.58 9.14 -16.51
C ASP A 301 -2.56 8.30 -17.28
N TYR A 302 -2.62 7.00 -16.98
CA TYR A 302 -1.62 6.05 -17.44
C TYR A 302 -1.66 5.81 -18.95
N ASP A 303 -2.80 6.03 -19.61
CA ASP A 303 -2.91 5.86 -21.06
C ASP A 303 -2.22 6.99 -21.82
N ARG A 304 -2.39 8.26 -21.39
CA ARG A 304 -1.61 9.36 -21.96
C ARG A 304 -0.13 9.27 -21.60
N ALA A 305 0.19 8.85 -20.38
CA ALA A 305 1.57 8.61 -19.98
C ALA A 305 2.26 7.57 -20.89
N GLU A 306 1.57 6.44 -21.13
CA GLU A 306 2.02 5.39 -22.04
C GLU A 306 2.30 5.93 -23.44
N TYR A 307 1.34 6.67 -24.01
CA TYR A 307 1.47 7.27 -25.34
C TYR A 307 2.75 8.12 -25.45
N TYR A 308 2.96 9.06 -24.51
CA TYR A 308 4.10 9.96 -24.59
C TYR A 308 5.45 9.26 -24.38
N PHE A 309 5.54 8.27 -23.48
CA PHE A 309 6.78 7.50 -23.34
C PHE A 309 7.06 6.60 -24.56
N ARG A 310 6.02 6.10 -25.25
CA ARG A 310 6.19 5.41 -26.53
C ARG A 310 6.74 6.33 -27.61
N GLU A 311 6.32 7.60 -27.66
CA GLU A 311 6.87 8.58 -28.59
C GLU A 311 8.35 8.88 -28.32
N VAL A 312 8.78 8.91 -27.05
CA VAL A 312 10.21 9.00 -26.70
C VAL A 312 10.99 7.83 -27.32
N ILE A 313 10.50 6.60 -27.17
CA ILE A 313 11.14 5.39 -27.71
C ILE A 313 11.12 5.37 -29.24
N ARG A 314 10.06 5.90 -29.87
CA ARG A 314 9.96 6.02 -31.33
C ARG A 314 11.05 6.93 -31.89
N LEU A 315 11.32 8.06 -31.21
CA LEU A 315 12.33 9.03 -31.63
C LEU A 315 13.75 8.63 -31.21
N LYS A 316 13.90 7.99 -30.06
CA LYS A 316 15.16 7.56 -29.48
C LYS A 316 15.05 6.11 -29.02
N THR A 317 15.30 5.19 -29.96
CA THR A 317 15.33 3.76 -29.67
C THR A 317 16.43 3.45 -28.64
N GLY A 318 16.13 2.60 -27.65
CA GLY A 318 17.08 2.30 -26.58
C GLY A 318 17.14 3.35 -25.46
N ASP A 319 16.16 4.26 -25.35
CA ASP A 319 16.10 5.17 -24.21
C ASP A 319 15.70 4.41 -22.93
N ALA A 320 16.69 4.12 -22.09
CA ALA A 320 16.54 3.36 -20.86
C ALA A 320 15.51 3.98 -19.90
N LYS A 321 15.48 5.32 -19.80
CA LYS A 321 14.56 6.06 -18.93
C LYS A 321 13.12 5.93 -19.40
N ALA A 322 12.88 6.00 -20.71
CA ALA A 322 11.54 5.81 -21.27
C ALA A 322 11.02 4.37 -21.06
N TYR A 323 11.87 3.35 -21.23
CA TYR A 323 11.50 1.96 -20.93
C TYR A 323 11.19 1.77 -19.44
N TYR A 324 12.02 2.32 -18.56
CA TYR A 324 11.77 2.30 -17.12
C TYR A 324 10.43 2.95 -16.76
N ASN A 325 10.15 4.13 -17.31
CA ASN A 325 8.90 4.85 -17.06
C ASN A 325 7.68 4.09 -17.62
N LEU A 326 7.79 3.41 -18.76
CA LEU A 326 6.74 2.51 -19.24
C LEU A 326 6.51 1.33 -18.28
N GLY A 327 7.58 0.75 -17.71
CA GLY A 327 7.45 -0.27 -16.69
C GLY A 327 6.62 0.20 -15.50
N LEU A 328 6.89 1.42 -15.00
CA LEU A 328 6.11 2.04 -13.92
C LEU A 328 4.64 2.23 -14.30
N VAL A 329 4.37 2.71 -15.52
CA VAL A 329 3.01 2.86 -16.06
C VAL A 329 2.26 1.52 -16.03
N TYR A 330 2.88 0.44 -16.49
CA TYR A 330 2.23 -0.89 -16.51
C TYR A 330 2.03 -1.49 -15.12
N LEU A 331 2.95 -1.25 -14.17
CA LEU A 331 2.72 -1.62 -12.76
C LEU A 331 1.47 -0.93 -12.22
N LYS A 332 1.30 0.37 -12.47
CA LYS A 332 0.12 1.11 -12.02
C LYS A 332 -1.17 0.70 -12.73
N LYS A 333 -1.08 0.30 -13.99
CA LYS A 333 -2.20 -0.32 -14.74
C LYS A 333 -2.52 -1.75 -14.27
N LYS A 334 -1.74 -2.30 -13.33
CA LYS A 334 -1.85 -3.69 -12.81
C LYS A 334 -1.71 -4.74 -13.92
N VAL A 335 -0.82 -4.48 -14.88
CA VAL A 335 -0.41 -5.41 -15.94
C VAL A 335 1.05 -5.77 -15.73
N PRO A 336 1.35 -6.66 -14.76
CA PRO A 336 2.71 -6.90 -14.30
C PRO A 336 3.61 -7.58 -15.34
N GLU A 337 3.06 -8.31 -16.31
CA GLU A 337 3.80 -8.96 -17.38
C GLU A 337 4.48 -7.94 -18.30
N GLU A 338 3.72 -6.93 -18.74
CA GLU A 338 4.27 -5.85 -19.57
C GLU A 338 5.22 -4.98 -18.75
N ALA A 339 4.94 -4.76 -17.46
CA ALA A 339 5.85 -4.03 -16.58
C ALA A 339 7.23 -4.70 -16.52
N ALA A 340 7.29 -6.00 -16.22
CA ALA A 340 8.54 -6.76 -16.16
C ALA A 340 9.30 -6.72 -17.49
N LYS A 341 8.60 -6.84 -18.61
CA LYS A 341 9.17 -6.74 -19.96
C LYS A 341 9.80 -5.36 -20.24
N TYR A 342 9.13 -4.27 -19.86
CA TYR A 342 9.66 -2.93 -20.07
C TYR A 342 10.83 -2.60 -19.13
N PHE A 343 10.81 -3.07 -17.88
CA PHE A 343 11.98 -2.96 -17.01
C PHE A 343 13.18 -3.77 -17.54
N GLN A 344 12.95 -4.97 -18.10
CA GLN A 344 14.02 -5.73 -18.73
C GLN A 344 14.64 -4.96 -19.91
N LYS A 345 13.81 -4.34 -20.77
CA LYS A 345 14.32 -3.47 -21.85
C LYS A 345 15.10 -2.27 -21.33
N ALA A 346 14.73 -1.72 -20.17
CA ALA A 346 15.50 -0.66 -19.52
C ALA A 346 16.90 -1.17 -19.13
N LEU A 347 16.98 -2.36 -18.50
CA LEU A 347 18.26 -3.00 -18.17
C LEU A 347 19.11 -3.28 -19.42
N ASP A 348 18.50 -3.81 -20.48
CA ASP A 348 19.18 -4.07 -21.76
C ASP A 348 19.70 -2.78 -22.42
N SER A 349 19.07 -1.64 -22.08
CA SER A 349 19.47 -0.30 -22.51
C SER A 349 20.44 0.38 -21.51
N ASN A 350 21.06 -0.40 -20.62
CA ASN A 350 21.99 0.04 -19.58
C ASN A 350 21.39 0.89 -18.45
N ALA A 351 20.12 0.69 -18.10
CA ALA A 351 19.62 1.15 -16.80
C ALA A 351 20.28 0.35 -15.67
N ASN A 352 21.44 0.80 -15.18
CA ASN A 352 22.18 0.11 -14.12
C ASN A 352 21.81 0.66 -12.74
N GLU A 353 20.53 0.58 -12.38
CA GLU A 353 20.00 1.10 -11.12
C GLU A 353 19.33 -0.02 -10.30
N PRO A 354 19.60 -0.14 -8.98
CA PRO A 354 18.97 -1.13 -8.10
C PRO A 354 17.45 -1.08 -8.12
N ASP A 355 16.89 0.13 -8.29
CA ASP A 355 15.44 0.38 -8.34
C ASP A 355 14.75 -0.42 -9.45
N VAL A 356 15.39 -0.59 -10.61
CA VAL A 356 14.81 -1.36 -11.73
C VAL A 356 14.56 -2.81 -11.31
N TYR A 357 15.50 -3.42 -10.59
CA TYR A 357 15.36 -4.77 -10.09
C TYR A 357 14.30 -4.89 -8.98
N ARG A 358 14.15 -3.85 -8.14
CA ARG A 358 13.07 -3.79 -7.13
C ARG A 358 11.70 -3.72 -7.80
N TYR A 359 11.52 -2.92 -8.84
CA TYR A 359 10.25 -2.88 -9.57
C TYR A 359 9.97 -4.15 -10.39
N ILE A 360 11.01 -4.83 -10.89
CA ILE A 360 10.86 -6.18 -11.45
C ILE A 360 10.37 -7.14 -10.36
N ALA A 361 10.89 -7.04 -9.14
CA ALA A 361 10.41 -7.85 -8.03
C ALA A 361 8.93 -7.56 -7.71
N ASP A 362 8.52 -6.30 -7.66
CA ASP A 362 7.12 -5.90 -7.46
C ASP A 362 6.20 -6.46 -8.55
N ALA A 363 6.65 -6.45 -9.81
CA ALA A 363 5.93 -7.08 -10.91
C ALA A 363 5.75 -8.59 -10.68
N PHE A 364 6.82 -9.30 -10.29
CA PHE A 364 6.76 -10.72 -9.98
C PHE A 364 5.87 -11.04 -8.78
N LEU A 365 5.89 -10.23 -7.73
CA LEU A 365 4.98 -10.38 -6.58
C LEU A 365 3.52 -10.22 -6.98
N SER A 366 3.23 -9.26 -7.86
CA SER A 366 1.88 -9.04 -8.40
C SER A 366 1.38 -10.23 -9.23
N MET A 367 2.29 -11.02 -9.80
CA MET A 367 2.01 -12.29 -10.50
C MET A 367 2.01 -13.52 -9.59
N GLY A 368 2.22 -13.37 -8.28
CA GLY A 368 2.40 -14.49 -7.34
C GLY A 368 3.72 -15.26 -7.50
N GLN A 369 4.67 -14.74 -8.27
CA GLN A 369 5.96 -15.38 -8.58
C GLN A 369 7.05 -15.00 -7.55
N THR A 370 6.83 -15.36 -6.29
CA THR A 370 7.68 -14.97 -5.14
C THR A 370 9.17 -15.32 -5.32
N ASN A 371 9.50 -16.49 -5.88
CA ASN A 371 10.91 -16.88 -6.08
C ASN A 371 11.63 -16.01 -7.13
N MET A 372 10.92 -15.54 -8.16
CA MET A 372 11.48 -14.64 -9.16
C MET A 372 11.69 -13.24 -8.58
N ALA A 373 10.77 -12.77 -7.72
CA ALA A 373 10.93 -11.54 -6.97
C ALA A 373 12.18 -11.56 -6.06
N ILE A 374 12.38 -12.64 -5.30
CA ILE A 374 13.59 -12.84 -4.48
C ILE A 374 14.86 -12.77 -5.34
N THR A 375 14.86 -13.40 -6.51
CA THR A 375 16.00 -13.38 -7.43
C THR A 375 16.30 -11.97 -7.93
N ALA A 376 15.27 -11.20 -8.27
CA ALA A 376 15.41 -9.81 -8.69
C ALA A 376 15.97 -8.93 -7.55
N LEU A 377 15.44 -9.04 -6.32
CA LEU A 377 15.96 -8.29 -5.17
C LEU A 377 17.41 -8.65 -4.83
N LYS A 378 17.80 -9.92 -4.96
CA LYS A 378 19.21 -10.33 -4.81
C LYS A 378 20.10 -9.64 -5.85
N LYS A 379 19.65 -9.48 -7.10
CA LYS A 379 20.38 -8.72 -8.12
C LYS A 379 20.47 -7.23 -7.78
N ALA A 380 19.40 -6.62 -7.25
CA ALA A 380 19.44 -5.24 -6.75
C ALA A 380 20.55 -5.07 -5.69
N LEU A 381 20.63 -6.01 -4.74
CA LEU A 381 21.62 -6.01 -3.66
C LEU A 381 23.04 -6.37 -4.12
N LEU A 382 23.21 -7.02 -5.28
CA LEU A 382 24.52 -7.18 -5.90
C LEU A 382 25.04 -5.86 -6.47
N LEU A 383 24.15 -5.04 -7.06
CA LEU A 383 24.51 -3.72 -7.57
C LEU A 383 24.79 -2.72 -6.45
N LYS A 384 23.93 -2.71 -5.43
CA LYS A 384 24.06 -1.82 -4.28
C LYS A 384 23.82 -2.62 -2.99
N PRO A 385 24.88 -3.17 -2.38
CA PRO A 385 24.76 -3.97 -1.15
C PRO A 385 24.17 -3.21 0.05
N SER A 386 24.22 -1.88 0.06
CA SER A 386 23.66 -1.04 1.12
C SER A 386 22.26 -0.54 0.82
N ASP A 387 21.57 -1.09 -0.20
CA ASP A 387 20.23 -0.65 -0.57
C ASP A 387 19.18 -1.13 0.44
N VAL A 388 18.79 -0.24 1.34
CA VAL A 388 17.92 -0.57 2.49
C VAL A 388 16.53 -1.01 2.04
N ASP A 389 15.96 -0.37 1.01
CA ASP A 389 14.65 -0.72 0.46
C ASP A 389 14.65 -2.17 -0.07
N SER A 390 15.67 -2.55 -0.84
CA SER A 390 15.81 -3.92 -1.33
C SER A 390 16.06 -4.94 -0.21
N LEU A 391 16.82 -4.56 0.84
CA LEU A 391 17.02 -5.42 2.01
C LEU A 391 15.70 -5.66 2.75
N PHE A 392 14.89 -4.61 2.93
CA PHE A 392 13.62 -4.67 3.63
C PHE A 392 12.62 -5.55 2.87
N ALA A 393 12.44 -5.29 1.58
CA ALA A 393 11.57 -6.08 0.72
C ALA A 393 11.98 -7.57 0.70
N LEU A 394 13.29 -7.86 0.63
CA LEU A 394 13.77 -9.24 0.64
C LEU A 394 13.53 -9.93 1.99
N ALA A 395 13.73 -9.21 3.10
CA ALA A 395 13.50 -9.74 4.45
C ALA A 395 12.02 -10.08 4.68
N GLU A 396 11.10 -9.22 4.24
CA GLU A 396 9.66 -9.48 4.31
C GLU A 396 9.23 -10.69 3.48
N LEU A 397 9.81 -10.88 2.30
CA LEU A 397 9.52 -12.07 1.48
C LEU A 397 10.00 -13.35 2.14
N TYR A 398 11.19 -13.33 2.75
CA TYR A 398 11.69 -14.47 3.51
C TYR A 398 10.80 -14.79 4.72
N TYR A 399 10.37 -13.76 5.47
CA TYR A 399 9.42 -13.94 6.56
C TYR A 399 8.10 -14.57 6.08
N LYS A 400 7.50 -14.03 5.00
CA LYS A 400 6.24 -14.57 4.43
C LYS A 400 6.36 -16.02 3.97
N LYS A 401 7.56 -16.45 3.56
CA LYS A 401 7.85 -17.84 3.17
C LYS A 401 8.13 -18.77 4.36
N GLY A 402 8.29 -18.22 5.57
CA GLY A 402 8.72 -18.95 6.76
C GLY A 402 10.23 -19.18 6.85
N GLU A 403 11.02 -18.53 5.99
CA GLU A 403 12.50 -18.55 6.03
C GLU A 403 12.99 -17.52 7.06
N LEU A 404 12.74 -17.84 8.34
CA LEU A 404 12.94 -16.90 9.46
C LEU A 404 14.41 -16.52 9.69
N VAL A 405 15.35 -17.43 9.43
CA VAL A 405 16.80 -17.19 9.63
C VAL A 405 17.34 -16.19 8.60
N GLU A 406 16.92 -16.33 7.34
CA GLU A 406 17.25 -15.43 6.26
C GLU A 406 16.68 -14.03 6.51
N ALA A 407 15.42 -13.96 6.96
CA ALA A 407 14.78 -12.71 7.34
C ALA A 407 15.50 -12.02 8.51
N GLU A 408 15.84 -12.76 9.58
CA GLU A 408 16.61 -12.26 10.72
C GLU A 408 17.93 -11.64 10.27
N SER A 409 18.70 -12.35 9.43
CA SER A 409 20.01 -11.90 8.96
C SER A 409 19.94 -10.55 8.23
N LEU A 410 18.89 -10.37 7.41
CA LEU A 410 18.66 -9.13 6.67
C LEU A 410 18.21 -7.98 7.58
N PHE A 411 17.28 -8.20 8.52
CA PHE A 411 16.89 -7.14 9.46
C PHE A 411 18.05 -6.70 10.35
N ARG A 412 18.89 -7.63 10.82
CA ARG A 412 20.13 -7.28 11.54
C ARG A 412 21.10 -6.48 10.67
N ARG A 413 21.14 -6.74 9.36
CA ARG A 413 21.96 -5.96 8.41
C ARG A 413 21.42 -4.54 8.23
N ILE A 414 20.10 -4.37 8.14
CA ILE A 414 19.46 -3.04 8.06
C ILE A 414 19.82 -2.22 9.29
N ILE A 415 19.67 -2.78 10.49
CA ILE A 415 20.03 -2.13 11.76
C ILE A 415 21.49 -1.65 11.79
N ARG A 416 22.42 -2.43 11.23
CA ARG A 416 23.85 -2.05 11.15
C ARG A 416 24.11 -0.92 10.14
N LEU A 417 23.33 -0.85 9.07
CA LEU A 417 23.53 0.13 7.99
C LEU A 417 22.90 1.49 8.29
N THR A 418 21.81 1.53 9.06
CA THR A 418 21.06 2.76 9.34
C THR A 418 20.89 3.02 10.84
N PRO A 419 21.96 3.04 11.66
CA PRO A 419 21.84 3.15 13.11
C PRO A 419 21.17 4.48 13.49
N GLY A 420 20.11 4.41 14.30
CA GLY A 420 19.39 5.59 14.78
C GLY A 420 18.32 6.15 13.85
N ASP A 421 18.11 5.55 12.68
CA ASP A 421 17.12 5.98 11.69
C ASP A 421 15.78 5.22 11.84
N THR A 422 14.72 5.74 11.22
CA THR A 422 13.38 5.13 11.16
C THR A 422 13.42 3.72 10.56
N TYR A 423 14.32 3.44 9.61
CA TYR A 423 14.52 2.08 9.09
C TYR A 423 14.98 1.10 10.18
N SER A 424 15.89 1.52 11.06
CA SER A 424 16.33 0.69 12.19
C SER A 424 15.21 0.44 13.17
N GLU A 425 14.39 1.45 13.46
CA GLU A 425 13.21 1.30 14.32
C GLU A 425 12.27 0.20 13.80
N THR A 426 11.87 0.26 12.53
CA THR A 426 10.99 -0.77 11.94
C THR A 426 11.68 -2.13 11.85
N ALA A 427 12.98 -2.16 11.52
CA ALA A 427 13.76 -3.40 11.49
C ALA A 427 13.87 -4.07 12.86
N TYR A 428 14.00 -3.31 13.95
CA TYR A 428 13.97 -3.84 15.32
C TYR A 428 12.62 -4.47 15.67
N VAL A 429 11.49 -3.83 15.31
CA VAL A 429 10.15 -4.42 15.52
C VAL A 429 10.01 -5.73 14.75
N ASN A 430 10.36 -5.76 13.47
CA ASN A 430 10.28 -6.97 12.64
C ASN A 430 11.20 -8.09 13.14
N LEU A 431 12.42 -7.73 13.54
CA LEU A 431 13.37 -8.65 14.17
C LEU A 431 12.79 -9.25 15.45
N GLY A 432 12.15 -8.44 16.31
CA GLY A 432 11.50 -8.92 17.52
C GLY A 432 10.39 -9.93 17.22
N ILE A 433 9.52 -9.64 16.25
CA ILE A 433 8.46 -10.56 15.82
C ILE A 433 9.03 -11.88 15.33
N ILE A 434 10.06 -11.85 14.49
CA ILE A 434 10.74 -13.05 13.98
C ILE A 434 11.34 -13.87 15.12
N LEU A 435 12.03 -13.22 16.06
CA LEU A 435 12.65 -13.88 17.20
C LEU A 435 11.63 -14.49 18.15
N ASP A 436 10.48 -13.84 18.34
CA ASP A 436 9.35 -14.38 19.12
C ASP A 436 8.79 -15.66 18.48
N GLU A 437 8.62 -15.67 17.16
CA GLU A 437 8.17 -16.86 16.41
C GLU A 437 9.20 -18.00 16.41
N MET A 438 10.50 -17.67 16.49
CA MET A 438 11.56 -18.65 16.70
C MET A 438 11.71 -19.09 18.17
N GLU A 439 10.78 -18.69 19.04
CA GLU A 439 10.79 -18.94 20.50
C GLU A 439 12.03 -18.40 21.23
N ARG A 440 12.77 -17.47 20.61
CA ARG A 440 13.94 -16.77 21.18
C ARG A 440 13.50 -15.52 21.93
N TYR A 441 12.64 -15.72 22.93
CA TYR A 441 11.92 -14.63 23.60
C TYR A 441 12.82 -13.57 24.23
N SER A 442 13.98 -13.94 24.77
CA SER A 442 14.92 -12.97 25.36
C SER A 442 15.48 -12.00 24.31
N GLU A 443 15.84 -12.51 23.13
CA GLU A 443 16.34 -11.67 22.04
C GLU A 443 15.22 -10.85 21.40
N SER A 444 14.00 -11.42 21.33
CA SER A 444 12.80 -10.68 20.91
C SER A 444 12.57 -9.44 21.78
N ILE A 445 12.58 -9.63 23.11
CA ILE A 445 12.45 -8.54 24.08
C ILE A 445 13.51 -7.47 23.84
N SER A 446 14.79 -7.86 23.70
CA SER A 446 15.88 -6.91 23.43
C SER A 446 15.71 -6.17 22.10
N ALA A 447 15.15 -6.81 21.06
CA ALA A 447 14.88 -6.16 19.79
C ALA A 447 13.77 -5.10 19.92
N PHE A 448 12.67 -5.41 20.62
CA PHE A 448 11.62 -4.41 20.88
C PHE A 448 12.09 -3.26 21.78
N GLU A 449 12.92 -3.54 22.79
CA GLU A 449 13.57 -2.51 23.60
C GLU A 449 14.47 -1.61 22.73
N GLY A 450 15.17 -2.18 21.74
CA GLY A 450 15.91 -1.44 20.73
C GLY A 450 15.03 -0.50 19.90
N ALA A 451 13.85 -0.95 19.45
CA ALA A 451 12.88 -0.09 18.77
C ALA A 451 12.39 1.04 19.67
N LEU A 452 12.09 0.74 20.94
CA LEU A 452 11.60 1.71 21.92
C LEU A 452 12.67 2.72 22.38
N ALA A 453 13.95 2.33 22.34
CA ALA A 453 15.06 3.25 22.57
C ALA A 453 15.18 4.31 21.46
N LEU A 454 14.85 3.95 20.22
CA LEU A 454 14.79 4.89 19.10
C LEU A 454 13.51 5.72 19.11
N ASN A 455 12.37 5.08 19.36
CA ASN A 455 11.08 5.73 19.41
C ASN A 455 10.26 5.26 20.63
N PRO A 456 10.31 6.01 21.75
CA PRO A 456 9.56 5.68 22.97
C PRO A 456 8.04 5.74 22.82
N LYS A 457 7.52 6.20 21.67
CA LYS A 457 6.09 6.27 21.35
C LYS A 457 5.65 5.22 20.33
N ASN A 458 6.50 4.23 20.02
CA ASN A 458 6.12 3.15 19.11
C ASN A 458 5.13 2.19 19.80
N GLN A 459 3.85 2.37 19.49
CA GLN A 459 2.75 1.58 20.06
C GLN A 459 2.84 0.09 19.70
N SER A 460 3.25 -0.23 18.46
CA SER A 460 3.39 -1.61 17.96
C SER A 460 4.53 -2.35 18.67
N ALA A 461 5.64 -1.67 18.96
CA ALA A 461 6.73 -2.22 19.73
C ALA A 461 6.28 -2.59 21.16
N TYR A 462 5.53 -1.72 21.85
CA TYR A 462 4.98 -2.06 23.18
C TYR A 462 3.97 -3.22 23.14
N TYR A 463 3.13 -3.28 22.11
CA TYR A 463 2.17 -4.38 21.96
C TYR A 463 2.90 -5.71 21.83
N ASN A 464 3.83 -5.81 20.88
CA ASN A 464 4.56 -7.05 20.62
C ASN A 464 5.53 -7.39 21.76
N LEU A 465 6.13 -6.40 22.42
CA LEU A 465 6.92 -6.60 23.65
C LEU A 465 6.06 -7.23 24.75
N GLY A 466 4.82 -6.76 24.91
CA GLY A 466 3.85 -7.35 25.82
C GLY A 466 3.58 -8.83 25.52
N LEU A 467 3.36 -9.17 24.26
CA LEU A 467 3.18 -10.57 23.83
C LEU A 467 4.43 -11.43 24.09
N SER A 468 5.62 -10.93 23.76
CA SER A 468 6.87 -11.66 24.03
C SER A 468 7.14 -11.83 25.52
N TYR A 469 6.73 -10.88 26.37
CA TYR A 469 6.77 -11.07 27.82
C TYR A 469 5.79 -12.16 28.29
N LEU A 470 4.60 -12.29 27.69
CA LEU A 470 3.68 -13.40 27.99
C LEU A 470 4.30 -14.75 27.62
N HIS A 471 4.86 -14.87 26.42
CA HIS A 471 5.53 -16.11 25.98
C HIS A 471 6.76 -16.44 26.83
N ALA A 472 7.49 -15.42 27.31
CA ALA A 472 8.60 -15.59 28.24
C ALA A 472 8.19 -15.90 29.70
N GLY A 473 6.89 -16.03 29.99
CA GLY A 473 6.39 -16.28 31.34
C GLY A 473 6.56 -15.11 32.30
N LYS A 474 6.59 -13.87 31.80
CA LYS A 474 6.78 -12.62 32.57
C LYS A 474 5.50 -11.74 32.54
N PRO A 475 4.39 -12.20 33.13
CA PRO A 475 3.08 -11.57 32.94
C PRO A 475 2.99 -10.13 33.47
N THR A 476 3.67 -9.80 34.58
CA THR A 476 3.64 -8.44 35.12
C THR A 476 4.20 -7.41 34.12
N MET A 477 5.36 -7.72 33.51
CA MET A 477 5.98 -6.89 32.48
C MET A 477 5.15 -6.86 31.20
N ALA A 478 4.48 -7.98 30.88
CA ALA A 478 3.58 -8.05 29.74
C ALA A 478 2.41 -7.07 29.87
N ILE A 479 1.68 -7.13 30.99
CA ILE A 479 0.54 -6.25 31.23
C ILE A 479 0.98 -4.79 31.25
N GLU A 480 2.11 -4.46 31.86
CA GLU A 480 2.65 -3.08 31.83
C GLU A 480 2.90 -2.59 30.40
N SER A 481 3.52 -3.43 29.56
CA SER A 481 3.82 -3.09 28.16
C SER A 481 2.54 -2.96 27.33
N LEU A 482 1.58 -3.87 27.48
CA LEU A 482 0.28 -3.81 26.81
C LEU A 482 -0.53 -2.57 27.22
N ARG A 483 -0.47 -2.17 28.49
CA ARG A 483 -1.10 -0.93 28.98
C ARG A 483 -0.44 0.31 28.39
N LYS A 484 0.89 0.34 28.27
CA LYS A 484 1.60 1.42 27.57
C LYS A 484 1.19 1.50 26.11
N SER A 485 1.06 0.36 25.43
CA SER A 485 0.54 0.29 24.06
C SER A 485 -0.88 0.85 23.95
N GLN A 486 -1.78 0.44 24.85
CA GLN A 486 -3.17 0.95 24.94
C GLN A 486 -3.23 2.46 25.24
N ALA A 487 -2.31 2.99 26.06
CA ALA A 487 -2.27 4.41 26.37
C ALA A 487 -1.79 5.28 25.20
N LEU A 488 -0.89 4.74 24.36
CA LEU A 488 -0.39 5.43 23.16
C LEU A 488 -1.43 5.45 22.04
N ASP A 489 -2.14 4.33 21.85
CA ASP A 489 -3.31 4.28 20.96
C ASP A 489 -4.49 3.60 21.67
N PRO A 490 -5.41 4.40 22.26
CA PRO A 490 -6.64 3.88 22.84
C PRO A 490 -7.52 3.14 21.83
N ASN A 491 -7.31 3.34 20.53
CA ASN A 491 -8.07 2.73 19.45
C ASN A 491 -7.52 1.36 19.02
N HIS A 492 -6.34 0.98 19.52
CA HIS A 492 -5.70 -0.30 19.23
C HIS A 492 -6.32 -1.44 20.08
N VAL A 493 -7.47 -1.92 19.60
CA VAL A 493 -8.22 -3.05 20.20
C VAL A 493 -7.34 -4.23 20.59
N PRO A 494 -6.39 -4.71 19.75
CA PRO A 494 -5.64 -5.92 20.06
C PRO A 494 -4.85 -5.82 21.38
N SER A 495 -4.39 -4.63 21.78
CA SER A 495 -3.69 -4.46 23.07
C SER A 495 -4.60 -4.73 24.25
N ARG A 496 -5.85 -4.23 24.19
CA ARG A 496 -6.85 -4.46 25.24
C ARG A 496 -7.31 -5.90 25.28
N LEU A 497 -7.56 -6.50 24.11
CA LEU A 497 -7.97 -7.92 24.04
C LEU A 497 -6.87 -8.85 24.55
N ALA A 498 -5.59 -8.57 24.28
CA ALA A 498 -4.49 -9.37 24.83
C ALA A 498 -4.45 -9.37 26.37
N ILE A 499 -4.77 -8.24 27.01
CA ILE A 499 -4.91 -8.14 28.47
C ILE A 499 -6.12 -8.96 28.95
N ALA A 500 -7.27 -8.81 28.28
CA ALA A 500 -8.50 -9.52 28.61
C ALA A 500 -8.34 -11.05 28.46
N ASP A 501 -7.72 -11.50 27.37
CA ASP A 501 -7.40 -12.89 27.08
C ASP A 501 -6.48 -13.47 28.17
N TYR A 502 -5.43 -12.74 28.55
CA TYR A 502 -4.55 -13.16 29.66
C TYR A 502 -5.33 -13.37 30.97
N TYR A 503 -6.21 -12.43 31.35
CA TYR A 503 -7.01 -12.57 32.56
C TYR A 503 -8.00 -13.73 32.48
N LEU A 504 -8.62 -13.94 31.31
CA LEU A 504 -9.53 -15.06 31.09
C LEU A 504 -8.81 -16.41 31.23
N GLU A 505 -7.68 -16.59 30.56
CA GLU A 505 -6.89 -17.83 30.61
C GLU A 505 -6.43 -18.17 32.03
N ASN A 506 -6.14 -17.14 32.84
CA ASN A 506 -5.72 -17.30 34.24
C ASN A 506 -6.87 -17.22 35.25
N ARG A 507 -8.13 -17.21 34.78
CA ARG A 507 -9.36 -17.22 35.58
C ARG A 507 -9.55 -15.99 36.49
N PHE A 508 -8.89 -14.88 36.17
CA PHE A 508 -9.14 -13.57 36.77
C PHE A 508 -10.40 -12.95 36.13
N TYR A 509 -11.56 -13.56 36.42
CA TYR A 509 -12.79 -13.27 35.68
C TYR A 509 -13.28 -11.83 35.84
N SER A 510 -13.09 -11.22 37.01
CA SER A 510 -13.48 -9.82 37.25
C SER A 510 -12.72 -8.85 36.32
N GLU A 511 -11.42 -9.03 36.21
CA GLU A 511 -10.53 -8.23 35.40
C GLU A 511 -10.77 -8.49 33.91
N ALA A 512 -10.97 -9.75 33.53
CA ALA A 512 -11.35 -10.12 32.18
C ALA A 512 -12.67 -9.45 31.74
N ILE A 513 -13.71 -9.51 32.59
CA ILE A 513 -15.01 -8.86 32.33
C ILE A 513 -14.81 -7.36 32.12
N SER A 514 -14.08 -6.68 33.01
CA SER A 514 -13.83 -5.24 32.91
C SER A 514 -13.17 -4.88 31.58
N GLU A 515 -12.13 -5.61 31.17
CA GLU A 515 -11.43 -5.32 29.91
C GLU A 515 -12.28 -5.60 28.67
N TYR A 516 -13.04 -6.69 28.66
CA TYR A 516 -13.94 -6.98 27.54
C TYR A 516 -15.08 -5.98 27.45
N GLU A 517 -15.69 -5.60 28.58
CA GLU A 517 -16.75 -4.59 28.62
C GLU A 517 -16.26 -3.24 28.09
N GLU A 518 -15.07 -2.80 28.48
CA GLU A 518 -14.46 -1.59 27.93
C GLU A 518 -14.15 -1.72 26.43
N ALA A 519 -13.67 -2.89 25.97
CA ALA A 519 -13.39 -3.13 24.55
C ALA A 519 -14.66 -3.00 23.70
N ILE A 520 -15.76 -3.62 24.12
CA ILE A 520 -17.03 -3.61 23.37
C ILE A 520 -17.80 -2.30 23.53
N ALA A 521 -17.60 -1.56 24.63
CA ALA A 521 -18.14 -0.21 24.78
C ALA A 521 -17.50 0.73 23.76
N TRP A 522 -16.20 0.57 23.51
CA TRP A 522 -15.47 1.38 22.54
C TRP A 522 -15.74 0.95 21.08
N LYS A 523 -15.73 -0.36 20.78
CA LYS A 523 -16.12 -0.91 19.48
C LYS A 523 -17.22 -1.96 19.63
N PRO A 524 -18.49 -1.57 19.42
CA PRO A 524 -19.64 -2.46 19.61
C PRO A 524 -19.66 -3.70 18.73
N GLU A 525 -19.06 -3.64 17.53
CA GLU A 525 -19.00 -4.72 16.53
C GLU A 525 -17.89 -5.77 16.80
N LEU A 526 -17.20 -5.71 17.94
CA LEU A 526 -16.24 -6.75 18.34
C LEU A 526 -16.96 -8.02 18.83
N TYR A 527 -17.55 -8.76 17.89
CA TYR A 527 -18.33 -9.96 18.19
C TYR A 527 -17.48 -11.06 18.83
N GLU A 528 -16.22 -11.24 18.41
CA GLU A 528 -15.30 -12.18 19.07
C GLU A 528 -15.14 -11.85 20.57
N ALA A 529 -14.93 -10.58 20.91
CA ALA A 529 -14.80 -10.14 22.30
C ALA A 529 -16.10 -10.38 23.09
N ARG A 530 -17.27 -10.14 22.48
CA ARG A 530 -18.57 -10.45 23.11
C ARG A 530 -18.77 -11.94 23.34
N LEU A 531 -18.37 -12.78 22.39
CA LEU A 531 -18.45 -14.24 22.50
C LEU A 531 -17.55 -14.75 23.63
N LYS A 532 -16.33 -14.20 23.77
CA LYS A 532 -15.43 -14.50 24.91
C LYS A 532 -15.99 -13.99 26.23
N LEU A 533 -16.53 -12.76 26.27
CA LEU A 533 -17.20 -12.22 27.46
C LEU A 533 -18.39 -13.08 27.90
N ALA A 534 -19.18 -13.56 26.95
CA ALA A 534 -20.27 -14.49 27.23
C ALA A 534 -19.76 -15.80 27.87
N ASP A 535 -18.61 -16.32 27.43
CA ASP A 535 -18.00 -17.49 28.09
C ASP A 535 -17.64 -17.19 29.54
N VAL A 536 -17.09 -16.01 29.82
CA VAL A 536 -16.74 -15.60 31.19
C VAL A 536 -17.99 -15.54 32.06
N TYR A 537 -19.09 -14.99 31.54
CA TYR A 537 -20.36 -14.96 32.25
C TYR A 537 -20.96 -16.36 32.46
N ILE A 538 -20.87 -17.25 31.48
CA ILE A 538 -21.32 -18.65 31.63
C ILE A 538 -20.50 -19.35 32.72
N GLN A 539 -19.17 -19.18 32.75
CA GLN A 539 -18.28 -19.79 33.75
C GLN A 539 -18.54 -19.24 35.17
N THR A 540 -18.85 -17.96 35.28
CA THR A 540 -19.24 -17.30 36.54
C THR A 540 -20.73 -17.49 36.89
N LYS A 541 -21.46 -18.27 36.08
CA LYS A 541 -22.90 -18.57 36.22
C LYS A 541 -23.82 -17.33 36.14
N ASN A 542 -23.36 -16.25 35.54
CA ASN A 542 -24.16 -15.07 35.22
C ASN A 542 -24.85 -15.22 33.85
N TYR A 543 -25.78 -16.18 33.77
CA TYR A 543 -26.47 -16.51 32.53
C TYR A 543 -27.25 -15.34 31.88
N PRO A 544 -27.91 -14.44 32.64
CA PRO A 544 -28.57 -13.27 32.05
C PRO A 544 -27.60 -12.31 31.34
N ALA A 545 -26.41 -12.09 31.90
CA ALA A 545 -25.39 -11.27 31.25
C ALA A 545 -24.82 -11.95 30.00
N ALA A 546 -24.60 -13.26 30.05
CA ALA A 546 -24.21 -14.05 28.88
C ALA A 546 -25.25 -13.95 27.76
N GLU A 547 -26.53 -14.13 28.08
CA GLU A 547 -27.64 -14.00 27.12
C GLU A 547 -27.63 -12.63 26.44
N LYS A 548 -27.48 -11.54 27.21
CA LYS A 548 -27.40 -10.19 26.65
C LYS A 548 -26.27 -10.03 25.62
N MET A 549 -25.09 -10.59 25.89
CA MET A 549 -23.97 -10.52 24.96
C MET A 549 -24.23 -11.32 23.68
N LEU A 550 -24.78 -12.53 23.82
CA LEU A 550 -25.01 -13.46 22.71
C LEU A 550 -26.15 -12.99 21.80
N VAL A 551 -27.26 -12.50 22.37
CA VAL A 551 -28.38 -11.94 21.59
C VAL A 551 -27.92 -10.75 20.76
N TYR A 552 -27.07 -9.88 21.31
CA TYR A 552 -26.51 -8.77 20.54
C TYR A 552 -25.73 -9.27 19.31
N VAL A 553 -24.92 -10.33 19.46
CA VAL A 553 -24.20 -10.94 18.32
C VAL A 553 -25.20 -11.44 17.28
N LEU A 554 -26.25 -12.16 17.71
CA LEU A 554 -27.28 -12.69 16.81
C LEU A 554 -28.05 -11.61 16.04
N GLU A 555 -28.28 -10.45 16.65
CA GLU A 555 -29.03 -9.35 16.04
C GLU A 555 -28.19 -8.53 15.04
N ASN A 556 -26.86 -8.51 15.19
CA ASN A 556 -26.01 -7.55 14.49
C ASN A 556 -24.92 -8.18 13.62
N ALA A 557 -24.42 -9.37 13.97
CA ALA A 557 -23.35 -10.03 13.21
C ALA A 557 -23.86 -10.50 11.83
N LYS A 558 -22.94 -10.52 10.86
CA LYS A 558 -23.21 -11.00 9.49
C LYS A 558 -22.46 -12.28 9.16
N ASP A 559 -21.37 -12.58 9.88
CA ASP A 559 -20.59 -13.79 9.65
C ASP A 559 -21.37 -15.01 10.20
N PRO A 560 -21.72 -15.99 9.34
CA PRO A 560 -22.37 -17.22 9.79
C PRO A 560 -21.60 -17.95 10.90
N LYS A 561 -20.26 -17.83 10.95
CA LYS A 561 -19.45 -18.45 12.00
C LYS A 561 -19.73 -17.85 13.37
N GLU A 562 -19.85 -16.53 13.45
CA GLU A 562 -20.15 -15.81 14.70
C GLU A 562 -21.57 -16.10 15.17
N ILE A 563 -22.54 -16.06 14.24
CA ILE A 563 -23.96 -16.34 14.53
C ILE A 563 -24.13 -17.78 15.03
N LYS A 564 -23.50 -18.76 14.36
CA LYS A 564 -23.47 -20.16 14.80
C LYS A 564 -22.91 -20.28 16.22
N LEU A 565 -21.75 -19.67 16.45
CA LEU A 565 -21.07 -19.75 17.75
C LEU A 565 -21.91 -19.09 18.86
N ALA A 566 -22.63 -18.00 18.55
CA ALA A 566 -23.56 -17.35 19.46
C ALA A 566 -24.74 -18.25 19.82
N HIS A 567 -25.41 -18.87 18.83
CA HIS A 567 -26.49 -19.84 19.07
C HIS A 567 -26.03 -21.01 19.94
N ARG A 568 -24.84 -21.58 19.64
CA ARG A 568 -24.27 -22.69 20.40
C ARG A 568 -24.02 -22.31 21.86
N LYS A 569 -23.41 -21.15 22.11
CA LYS A 569 -23.15 -20.64 23.47
C LYS A 569 -24.44 -20.29 24.20
N LEU A 570 -25.46 -19.79 23.50
CA LEU A 570 -26.75 -19.44 24.08
C LEU A 570 -27.51 -20.70 24.51
N ALA A 571 -27.46 -21.75 23.70
CA ALA A 571 -27.99 -23.06 24.04
C ALA A 571 -27.35 -23.62 25.32
N LEU A 572 -26.02 -23.53 25.43
CA LEU A 572 -25.27 -23.93 26.63
C LEU A 572 -25.63 -23.07 27.85
N SER A 573 -25.74 -21.75 27.68
CA SER A 573 -26.14 -20.82 28.76
C SER A 573 -27.52 -21.20 29.32
N TYR A 574 -28.50 -21.43 28.45
CA TYR A 574 -29.84 -21.84 28.85
C TYR A 574 -29.86 -23.23 29.52
N ALA A 575 -29.16 -24.21 28.96
CA ALA A 575 -29.08 -25.55 29.52
C ALA A 575 -28.44 -25.56 30.92
N ASN A 576 -27.37 -24.77 31.12
CA ASN A 576 -26.64 -24.71 32.39
C ASN A 576 -27.31 -23.83 33.45
N SER A 577 -28.30 -23.02 33.08
CA SER A 577 -29.00 -22.09 33.98
C SER A 577 -29.75 -22.77 35.14
N GLY A 578 -30.05 -24.06 35.03
CA GLY A 578 -30.90 -24.79 35.99
C GLY A 578 -32.38 -24.40 35.95
N ASN A 579 -32.77 -23.48 35.06
CA ASN A 579 -34.15 -23.06 34.89
C ASN A 579 -34.86 -23.98 33.88
N SER A 580 -35.74 -24.85 34.38
CA SER A 580 -36.51 -25.79 33.57
C SER A 580 -37.35 -25.11 32.47
N GLY A 581 -37.78 -23.86 32.69
CA GLY A 581 -38.49 -23.04 31.72
C GLY A 581 -37.68 -22.65 30.49
N LEU A 582 -36.34 -22.72 30.55
CA LEU A 582 -35.45 -22.41 29.44
C LEU A 582 -35.05 -23.64 28.61
N SER A 583 -35.45 -24.85 29.00
CA SER A 583 -35.09 -26.10 28.30
C SER A 583 -35.53 -26.11 26.84
N ARG A 584 -36.71 -25.55 26.53
CA ARG A 584 -37.21 -25.43 25.16
C ARG A 584 -36.33 -24.49 24.33
N LYS A 585 -35.98 -23.33 24.89
CA LYS A 585 -35.08 -22.36 24.22
C LYS A 585 -33.71 -22.96 23.99
N ALA A 586 -33.13 -23.66 24.97
CA ALA A 586 -31.84 -24.34 24.83
C ALA A 586 -31.82 -25.28 23.62
N LYS A 587 -32.88 -26.07 23.46
CA LYS A 587 -33.05 -26.99 22.32
C LYS A 587 -33.20 -26.24 20.99
N GLU A 588 -34.05 -25.21 20.93
CA GLU A 588 -34.25 -24.39 19.72
C GLU A 588 -32.94 -23.73 19.25
N GLU A 589 -32.17 -23.16 20.17
CA GLU A 589 -30.89 -22.51 19.89
C GLU A 589 -29.82 -23.52 19.43
N ALA A 590 -29.77 -24.70 20.04
CA ALA A 590 -28.87 -25.77 19.60
C ALA A 590 -29.18 -26.25 18.18
N PHE A 591 -30.48 -26.35 17.83
CA PHE A 591 -30.89 -26.69 16.46
C PHE A 591 -30.44 -25.64 15.45
N ARG A 592 -30.60 -24.35 15.76
CA ARG A 592 -30.16 -23.25 14.89
C ARG A 592 -28.67 -23.32 14.61
N ALA A 593 -27.84 -23.57 15.63
CA ALA A 593 -26.40 -23.73 15.45
C ALA A 593 -26.06 -24.87 14.48
N THR A 594 -26.67 -26.05 14.64
CA THR A 594 -26.44 -27.21 13.73
C THR A 594 -27.00 -27.01 12.33
N HIS A 595 -28.00 -26.14 12.14
CA HIS A 595 -28.58 -25.88 10.84
C HIS A 595 -27.72 -24.92 10.00
N ILE A 596 -27.08 -23.94 10.66
CA ILE A 596 -26.16 -22.99 10.00
C ILE A 596 -24.93 -23.70 9.45
N ASP A 597 -24.39 -24.65 10.21
CA ASP A 597 -23.23 -25.44 9.79
C ASP A 597 -23.41 -26.90 10.20
N PRO A 598 -23.96 -27.74 9.29
CA PRO A 598 -24.17 -29.15 9.55
C PRO A 598 -22.88 -29.95 9.77
N GLU A 599 -21.71 -29.43 9.39
CA GLU A 599 -20.42 -30.11 9.56
C GLU A 599 -19.75 -29.78 10.91
N ASP A 600 -20.33 -28.86 11.69
CA ASP A 600 -19.86 -28.52 13.03
C ASP A 600 -20.23 -29.60 14.06
N MET A 601 -19.34 -30.58 14.20
CA MET A 601 -19.49 -31.71 15.12
C MET A 601 -19.57 -31.27 16.59
N GLU A 602 -19.01 -30.12 16.95
CA GLU A 602 -19.10 -29.60 18.31
C GLU A 602 -20.50 -29.02 18.59
N SER A 603 -21.11 -28.34 17.62
CA SER A 603 -22.52 -27.92 17.70
C SER A 603 -23.47 -29.11 17.80
N ARG A 604 -23.24 -30.17 17.01
CA ARG A 604 -24.03 -31.43 17.11
C ARG A 604 -23.89 -32.10 18.47
N LEU A 605 -22.67 -32.11 19.02
CA LEU A 605 -22.41 -32.68 20.33
C LEU A 605 -23.18 -31.94 21.44
N VAL A 606 -23.24 -30.61 21.37
CA VAL A 606 -24.03 -29.77 22.28
C VAL A 606 -25.53 -30.06 22.15
N LEU A 607 -26.05 -30.14 20.92
CA LEU A 607 -27.45 -30.49 20.67
C LEU A 607 -27.80 -31.86 21.26
N ALA A 608 -26.98 -32.89 20.97
CA ALA A 608 -27.20 -34.23 21.48
C ALA A 608 -27.24 -34.27 23.02
N LYS A 609 -26.34 -33.54 23.68
CA LYS A 609 -26.33 -33.43 25.15
C LYS A 609 -27.63 -32.82 25.68
N ILE A 610 -28.08 -31.71 25.11
CA ILE A 610 -29.34 -31.04 25.50
C ILE A 610 -30.55 -31.96 25.30
N LEU A 611 -30.58 -32.72 24.20
CA LEU A 611 -31.64 -33.69 23.91
C LEU A 611 -31.65 -34.86 24.90
N ILE A 612 -30.48 -35.35 25.34
CA ILE A 612 -30.36 -36.41 26.36
C ILE A 612 -30.90 -35.96 27.72
N ASP A 613 -30.64 -34.69 28.05
CA ASP A 613 -31.02 -34.08 29.33
C ASP A 613 -32.51 -33.73 29.40
N SER A 614 -33.21 -33.60 28.25
CA SER A 614 -34.67 -33.38 28.23
C SER A 614 -35.47 -34.58 28.76
N GLY A 615 -34.88 -35.77 28.75
CA GLY A 615 -35.50 -37.01 29.23
C GLY A 615 -36.52 -37.64 28.28
N SER A 616 -36.94 -36.94 27.23
CA SER A 616 -37.89 -37.43 26.21
C SER A 616 -37.30 -38.58 25.40
N LEU A 617 -38.11 -39.61 25.14
CA LEU A 617 -37.71 -40.74 24.28
C LEU A 617 -37.41 -40.27 22.86
N VAL A 618 -38.27 -39.40 22.30
CA VAL A 618 -38.12 -38.86 20.94
C VAL A 618 -36.83 -38.05 20.81
N ASP A 619 -36.51 -37.24 21.82
CA ASP A 619 -35.28 -36.44 21.81
C ASP A 619 -34.04 -37.32 21.92
N ARG A 620 -34.13 -38.40 22.70
CA ARG A 620 -33.04 -39.36 22.85
C ARG A 620 -32.76 -40.13 21.56
N GLU A 621 -33.79 -40.52 20.80
CA GLU A 621 -33.61 -41.14 19.48
C GLU A 621 -32.88 -40.20 18.53
N LYS A 622 -33.30 -38.93 18.49
CA LYS A 622 -32.62 -37.90 17.70
C LYS A 622 -31.19 -37.65 18.19
N ALA A 623 -30.93 -37.68 19.50
CA ALA A 623 -29.58 -37.58 20.03
C ALA A 623 -28.68 -38.74 19.55
N ILE A 624 -29.22 -39.97 19.46
CA ILE A 624 -28.48 -41.12 18.91
C ILE A 624 -28.12 -40.88 17.44
N GLU A 625 -29.03 -40.32 16.63
CA GLU A 625 -28.76 -39.97 15.23
C GLU A 625 -27.59 -38.98 15.12
N GLU A 626 -27.65 -37.86 15.85
CA GLU A 626 -26.61 -36.83 15.87
C GLU A 626 -25.24 -37.40 16.30
N LEU A 627 -25.22 -38.20 17.37
CA LEU A 627 -23.98 -38.80 17.88
C LEU A 627 -23.41 -39.88 16.93
N THR A 628 -24.28 -40.56 16.19
CA THR A 628 -23.86 -41.54 15.18
C THR A 628 -23.16 -40.85 14.00
N VAL A 629 -23.62 -39.65 13.61
CA VAL A 629 -22.92 -38.83 12.61
C VAL A 629 -21.53 -38.45 13.12
N ILE A 630 -21.41 -37.97 14.37
CA ILE A 630 -20.12 -37.56 14.96
C ILE A 630 -19.14 -38.74 15.00
N THR A 631 -19.57 -39.91 15.47
CA THR A 631 -18.70 -41.09 15.61
C THR A 631 -18.27 -41.73 14.29
N ARG A 632 -18.92 -41.38 13.18
CA ARG A 632 -18.55 -41.81 11.82
C ARG A 632 -17.72 -40.79 11.05
N SER A 633 -17.56 -39.59 11.61
CA SER A 633 -16.81 -38.49 11.00
C SER A 633 -15.36 -38.49 11.49
N ASP A 634 -14.46 -37.88 10.71
CA ASP A 634 -13.07 -37.69 11.12
C ASP A 634 -12.99 -36.52 12.12
N VAL A 635 -12.93 -36.84 13.41
CA VAL A 635 -12.93 -35.87 14.51
C VAL A 635 -11.85 -36.17 15.53
N THR A 636 -11.49 -35.18 16.34
CA THR A 636 -10.50 -35.37 17.40
C THR A 636 -10.93 -36.44 18.40
N PRO A 637 -9.98 -37.19 19.01
CA PRO A 637 -10.29 -38.20 20.03
C PRO A 637 -11.12 -37.64 21.19
N THR A 638 -10.96 -36.36 21.52
CA THR A 638 -11.72 -35.66 22.56
C THR A 638 -13.20 -35.52 22.21
N ILE A 639 -13.53 -35.19 20.95
CA ILE A 639 -14.93 -35.08 20.51
C ILE A 639 -15.54 -36.48 20.38
N SER A 640 -14.80 -37.41 19.77
CA SER A 640 -15.26 -38.79 19.58
C SER A 640 -15.53 -39.50 20.91
N SER A 641 -14.63 -39.36 21.89
CA SER A 641 -14.83 -39.94 23.24
C SER A 641 -16.08 -39.41 23.93
N LYS A 642 -16.33 -38.10 23.89
CA LYS A 642 -17.58 -37.51 24.43
C LYS A 642 -18.81 -38.03 23.70
N ALA A 643 -18.76 -38.15 22.38
CA ALA A 643 -19.87 -38.67 21.59
C ALA A 643 -20.20 -40.13 21.95
N HIS A 644 -19.18 -40.98 22.11
CA HIS A 644 -19.35 -42.36 22.57
C HIS A 644 -19.88 -42.44 24.01
N ASN A 645 -19.44 -41.58 24.92
CA ASN A 645 -19.99 -41.51 26.27
C ASN A 645 -21.50 -41.18 26.22
N TYR A 646 -21.89 -40.16 25.46
CA TYR A 646 -23.30 -39.79 25.33
C TYR A 646 -24.15 -40.86 24.63
N LEU A 647 -23.62 -41.58 23.62
CA LEU A 647 -24.30 -42.76 23.05
C LEU A 647 -24.51 -43.84 24.09
N GLY A 648 -23.52 -44.07 24.95
CA GLY A 648 -23.62 -44.99 26.07
C GLY A 648 -24.76 -44.61 27.02
N VAL A 649 -24.89 -43.31 27.34
CA VAL A 649 -26.00 -42.79 28.18
C VAL A 649 -27.36 -43.04 27.51
N CYS A 650 -27.48 -42.79 26.20
CA CYS A 650 -28.71 -43.07 25.46
C CYS A 650 -29.10 -44.56 25.54
N TYR A 651 -28.17 -45.46 25.22
CA TYR A 651 -28.42 -46.91 25.27
C TYR A 651 -28.73 -47.38 26.69
N PHE A 652 -28.07 -46.82 27.70
CA PHE A 652 -28.35 -47.14 29.10
C PHE A 652 -29.79 -46.76 29.47
N LYS A 653 -30.23 -45.54 29.11
CA LYS A 653 -31.62 -45.09 29.36
C LYS A 653 -32.66 -45.88 28.56
N ASN A 654 -32.29 -46.53 27.45
CA ASN A 654 -33.14 -47.43 26.67
C ASN A 654 -33.17 -48.88 27.21
N GLY A 655 -32.37 -49.21 28.24
CA GLY A 655 -32.23 -50.58 28.74
C GLY A 655 -31.33 -51.48 27.89
N GLU A 656 -30.64 -50.93 26.88
CA GLU A 656 -29.69 -51.62 26.01
C GLU A 656 -28.31 -51.74 26.67
N PHE A 657 -28.26 -52.34 27.87
CA PHE A 657 -27.08 -52.26 28.76
C PHE A 657 -25.78 -52.78 28.15
N LYS A 658 -25.83 -53.82 27.29
CA LYS A 658 -24.63 -54.35 26.61
C LYS A 658 -24.04 -53.34 25.63
N ARG A 659 -24.89 -52.63 24.86
CA ARG A 659 -24.44 -51.58 23.94
C ARG A 659 -23.91 -50.39 24.72
N ALA A 660 -24.59 -50.01 25.81
CA ALA A 660 -24.15 -48.94 26.70
C ALA A 660 -22.72 -49.20 27.24
N LEU A 661 -22.47 -50.40 27.77
CA LEU A 661 -21.15 -50.80 28.28
C LEU A 661 -20.05 -50.75 27.20
N SER A 662 -20.37 -51.16 25.97
CA SER A 662 -19.45 -51.08 24.84
C SER A 662 -19.10 -49.63 24.51
N SER A 663 -20.11 -48.75 24.40
CA SER A 663 -19.90 -47.34 24.09
C SER A 663 -19.08 -46.62 25.16
N PHE A 664 -19.33 -46.89 26.45
CA PHE A 664 -18.52 -46.32 27.52
C PHE A 664 -17.08 -46.83 27.49
N GLN A 665 -16.84 -48.09 27.13
CA GLN A 665 -15.48 -48.61 26.96
C GLN A 665 -14.76 -47.87 25.82
N THR A 666 -15.39 -47.72 24.66
CA THR A 666 -14.81 -46.97 23.54
C THR A 666 -14.50 -45.51 23.92
N ALA A 667 -15.37 -44.86 24.69
CA ALA A 667 -15.12 -43.51 25.19
C ALA A 667 -13.86 -43.42 26.08
N ILE A 668 -13.66 -44.41 26.94
CA ILE A 668 -12.48 -44.53 27.82
C ILE A 668 -11.21 -44.83 27.02
N ASP A 669 -11.29 -45.71 26.02
CA ASP A 669 -10.16 -46.07 25.18
C ASP A 669 -9.65 -44.86 24.36
N LEU A 670 -10.59 -44.04 23.87
CA LEU A 670 -10.28 -42.80 23.14
C LEU A 670 -9.77 -41.68 24.04
N ASN A 671 -10.27 -41.60 25.28
CA ASN A 671 -9.85 -40.61 26.26
C ASN A 671 -9.84 -41.19 27.69
N PRO A 672 -8.70 -41.75 28.14
CA PRO A 672 -8.59 -42.35 29.46
C PRO A 672 -8.82 -41.39 30.63
N SER A 673 -8.77 -40.06 30.39
CA SER A 673 -9.01 -39.01 31.40
C SER A 673 -10.48 -38.64 31.58
N LEU A 674 -11.39 -39.17 30.76
CA LEU A 674 -12.82 -38.87 30.82
C LEU A 674 -13.50 -39.59 31.99
N THR A 675 -13.43 -39.01 33.18
CA THR A 675 -13.96 -39.58 34.44
C THR A 675 -15.45 -39.96 34.37
N GLU A 676 -16.27 -39.11 33.74
CA GLU A 676 -17.72 -39.34 33.58
C GLU A 676 -18.02 -40.69 32.90
N ALA A 677 -17.20 -41.11 31.92
CA ALA A 677 -17.41 -42.38 31.22
C ALA A 677 -17.19 -43.59 32.13
N TYR A 678 -16.26 -43.52 33.09
CA TYR A 678 -16.07 -44.58 34.08
C TYR A 678 -17.26 -44.68 35.04
N GLU A 679 -17.78 -43.54 35.50
CA GLU A 679 -18.93 -43.48 36.39
C GLU A 679 -20.18 -44.05 35.69
N ASN A 680 -20.44 -43.59 34.47
CA ASN A 680 -21.55 -44.08 33.65
C ASN A 680 -21.42 -45.58 33.36
N LYS A 681 -20.22 -46.09 33.06
CA LYS A 681 -19.96 -47.52 32.86
C LYS A 681 -20.25 -48.34 34.11
N ARG A 682 -19.83 -47.86 35.29
CA ARG A 682 -20.08 -48.52 36.57
C ARG A 682 -21.58 -48.61 36.85
N ALA A 683 -22.33 -47.53 36.64
CA ALA A 683 -23.78 -47.50 36.78
C ALA A 683 -24.47 -48.47 35.81
N ALA A 684 -24.03 -48.50 34.54
CA ALA A 684 -24.54 -49.41 33.53
C ALA A 684 -24.31 -50.89 33.87
N ARG A 685 -23.12 -51.22 34.39
CA ARG A 685 -22.77 -52.60 34.78
C ARG A 685 -23.67 -53.11 35.91
N ALA A 686 -23.88 -52.29 36.94
CA ALA A 686 -24.73 -52.66 38.07
C ALA A 686 -26.18 -52.96 37.66
N GLN A 687 -26.74 -52.18 36.71
CA GLN A 687 -28.09 -52.45 36.19
C GLN A 687 -28.13 -53.66 35.26
N TYR A 688 -27.08 -53.88 34.47
CA TYR A 688 -26.98 -55.06 33.62
C TYR A 688 -26.99 -56.36 34.45
N GLU A 689 -26.19 -56.42 35.51
CA GLU A 689 -26.11 -57.57 36.41
C GLU A 689 -27.47 -57.85 37.07
N LYS A 690 -28.15 -56.81 37.58
CA LYS A 690 -29.53 -56.93 38.10
C LYS A 690 -30.52 -57.48 37.06
N SER A 691 -30.43 -57.02 35.81
CA SER A 691 -31.31 -57.50 34.73
C SER A 691 -31.10 -58.98 34.39
N LEU A 692 -29.88 -59.50 34.58
CA LEU A 692 -29.55 -60.91 34.37
C LEU A 692 -30.07 -61.78 35.52
N GLU A 693 -29.98 -61.29 36.76
CA GLU A 693 -30.53 -61.98 37.94
C GLU A 693 -32.06 -62.05 37.88
N SER A 694 -32.75 -60.99 37.45
CA SER A 694 -34.21 -61.02 37.31
C SER A 694 -34.65 -62.00 36.21
N LYS A 695 -33.93 -62.07 35.09
CA LYS A 695 -34.18 -63.06 34.03
C LYS A 695 -33.94 -64.49 34.48
N LYS A 696 -32.94 -64.74 35.33
CA LYS A 696 -32.75 -66.06 35.94
C LYS A 696 -33.94 -66.43 36.84
N ARG A 697 -34.46 -65.51 37.65
CA ARG A 697 -35.62 -65.74 38.53
C ARG A 697 -36.98 -65.90 37.82
N THR A 698 -37.09 -65.55 36.54
CA THR A 698 -38.30 -65.75 35.73
C THR A 698 -38.23 -67.00 34.85
N PHE A 699 -37.05 -67.63 34.79
CA PHE A 699 -36.79 -68.85 34.01
C PHE A 699 -36.80 -70.12 34.88
N TYR A 700 -36.61 -69.98 36.19
CA TYR A 700 -36.91 -70.97 37.23
C TYR A 700 -38.27 -70.64 37.84
#